data_AF-A0A7X9BJ42-F1
#
_entry.id   AF-A0A7X9BJ42-F1
#
_cell.length_a   1.000
_cell.length_b   1.000
_cell.length_c   1.000
_cell.angle_alpha   90.00
_cell.angle_beta   90.00
_cell.angle_gamma   90.00
#
_symmetry.space_group_name_H-M   'P 1'
#
loop_
_entity.id
_entity.type
_entity.pdbx_description
1 polymer ?
#
loop_
_entity_poly.entity_id
_entity_poly.type
_entity_poly.pdbx_seq_one_letter_code
_entity_poly.pdbx_strand_id
1 'polypeptide(L)'
;MASIDIRKSPNVFDPTVPSAVGSRNSLAQEYRDQQAEVNNLLEEEANKILNHITAKLPEEVLTQLDVMGGLKEKLYNYFNQNYQNMFNRYVVTTEDEMVKKVRNFIDKEEMKVLNRYTPKEIAALLEDVGGADKFNTGEIEKSIVNMYGHLQGHVQRGVNDLETLTNALLRQKSDVGAFVRGENAYSIVKCAFKDNIYKPKTVTDVKLSINILDSELISPIFHYQVTVEYLIKDLLSKHITDMLDREIEDLKNERIDDGLDEMSDGELIFAKFNRVTNYTDDDVENQKSKRYSIIAKNLMDKISDLRAEIDPNTFDQLNIRENLKKIIDMENIRNRGFNTAINSLTAILDTSKMGYQYVENLKNARELILREYEDTDAAHLPDERYQVRLKYYDNAQLINEREAYRVQLASFATEVDHLWDVLKTNYDDSKRFKRVADFEDLASRYKRKIATRYKAKTGDPIYEETAKVWDEISFIKPQETDVEKMNQTFLYEKDKIKSKLIIMRNKMKTRFDYQYPIERRVMEERLAYLEAEFNKFDYMINPFHIQPGLLMDIDITSIKRKKATLDGMANVLNEFLHGISKGFQDAAFASFSRRRSTVRVDLTQSFAQAPSDGHEEKSSAGNDLLAELNQDALPPASTAKKAPAKKTAKKGVVDSPKSRRTR
;
A
#
# COMPACT_ATOMS: atom_id res chain seq x y z
N MET A 1 33.38 48.70 28.50
CA MET A 1 32.31 49.68 28.23
C MET A 1 32.95 50.95 27.71
N ALA A 2 32.38 51.57 26.67
CA ALA A 2 32.72 52.92 26.23
C ALA A 2 31.40 53.58 25.79
N SER A 3 31.16 54.82 26.22
CA SER A 3 29.90 55.52 26.00
C SER A 3 29.80 56.06 24.58
N ILE A 4 28.80 55.60 23.82
CA ILE A 4 28.42 56.22 22.54
C ILE A 4 27.63 57.49 22.89
N ASP A 5 28.24 58.65 22.70
CA ASP A 5 27.66 59.96 23.01
C ASP A 5 26.66 60.36 21.92
N ILE A 6 25.39 60.00 22.13
CA ILE A 6 24.29 60.31 21.21
C ILE A 6 23.93 61.79 21.35
N ARG A 7 24.27 62.59 20.33
CA ARG A 7 23.97 64.02 20.29
C ARG A 7 22.49 64.28 20.55
N LYS A 8 22.19 65.04 21.61
CA LYS A 8 20.82 65.46 21.96
C LYS A 8 20.19 66.25 20.81
N SER A 9 18.92 65.97 20.51
CA SER A 9 18.14 66.71 19.52
C SER A 9 17.91 68.17 19.94
N PRO A 10 17.80 69.13 18.99
CA PRO A 10 17.45 70.52 19.31
C PRO A 10 16.17 70.61 20.14
N ASN A 11 16.19 71.44 21.19
CA ASN A 11 15.12 71.50 22.18
C ASN A 11 14.16 72.67 21.95
N VAL A 12 13.66 72.76 20.71
CA VAL A 12 12.61 73.68 20.28
C VAL A 12 11.65 72.90 19.38
N PHE A 13 10.34 73.01 19.63
CA PHE A 13 9.30 72.53 18.74
C PHE A 13 8.44 73.74 18.33
N ASP A 14 8.51 74.11 17.06
CA ASP A 14 7.80 75.23 16.46
C ASP A 14 7.24 74.73 15.11
N PRO A 15 5.92 74.85 14.85
CA PRO A 15 5.31 74.27 13.66
C PRO A 15 5.76 74.92 12.34
N THR A 16 6.52 76.02 12.38
CA THR A 16 7.11 76.67 11.21
C THR A 16 8.51 76.16 10.86
N VAL A 17 9.15 75.35 11.72
CA VAL A 17 10.55 74.91 11.57
C VAL A 17 10.65 73.38 11.49
N PRO A 18 11.26 72.79 10.43
CA PRO A 18 11.33 71.33 10.27
C PRO A 18 12.19 70.64 11.34
N SER A 19 11.59 69.70 12.09
CA SER A 19 12.33 68.71 12.91
C SER A 19 11.62 67.35 12.92
N ALA A 20 12.37 66.27 13.16
CA ALA A 20 11.88 64.90 13.10
C ALA A 20 11.63 64.32 14.50
N VAL A 21 10.55 63.53 14.65
CA VAL A 21 10.12 62.92 15.92
C VAL A 21 9.99 61.40 15.78
N GLY A 22 10.43 60.67 16.81
CA GLY A 22 10.41 59.20 16.90
C GLY A 22 9.52 58.66 18.02
N SER A 23 9.56 57.35 18.26
CA SER A 23 8.56 56.64 19.08
C SER A 23 8.72 56.76 20.60
N ARG A 24 7.67 56.32 21.31
CA ARG A 24 7.31 56.60 22.72
C ARG A 24 8.27 56.10 23.82
N ASN A 25 9.39 55.44 23.49
CA ASN A 25 10.32 54.83 24.46
C ASN A 25 11.81 55.14 24.15
N SER A 26 12.11 56.32 23.61
CA SER A 26 13.51 56.73 23.35
C SER A 26 14.18 57.36 24.58
N LEU A 27 15.38 56.89 24.94
CA LEU A 27 16.23 57.49 26.00
C LEU A 27 16.59 58.98 25.74
N ALA A 28 16.37 59.50 24.54
CA ALA A 28 16.74 60.86 24.16
C ALA A 28 15.72 61.95 24.57
N GLN A 29 14.63 61.61 25.26
CA GLN A 29 13.51 62.53 25.58
C GLN A 29 13.36 62.89 27.07
N GLU A 30 14.46 63.02 27.82
CA GLU A 30 14.41 63.62 29.16
C GLU A 30 13.90 65.07 29.08
N TYR A 31 12.92 65.42 29.94
CA TYR A 31 12.33 66.76 30.10
C TYR A 31 11.54 67.34 28.90
N ARG A 32 10.67 66.54 28.25
CA ARG A 32 9.60 67.07 27.37
C ARG A 32 8.20 66.76 27.89
N ASP A 33 7.36 67.79 27.98
CA ASP A 33 5.92 67.66 28.23
C ASP A 33 5.17 67.63 26.89
N GLN A 34 4.93 66.42 26.40
CA GLN A 34 4.19 66.19 25.15
C GLN A 34 2.73 66.68 25.23
N GLN A 35 2.14 66.79 26.42
CA GLN A 35 0.77 67.29 26.58
C GLN A 35 0.73 68.81 26.41
N ALA A 36 1.74 69.53 26.91
CA ALA A 36 1.90 70.96 26.63
C ALA A 36 2.17 71.25 25.15
N GLU A 37 3.03 70.47 24.49
CA GLU A 37 3.32 70.59 23.06
C GLU A 37 2.05 70.36 22.20
N VAL A 38 1.24 69.33 22.51
CA VAL A 38 -0.04 69.07 21.82
C VAL A 38 -1.07 70.16 22.08
N ASN A 39 -1.19 70.64 23.33
CA ASN A 39 -2.16 71.69 23.67
C ASN A 39 -1.86 73.00 22.92
N ASN A 40 -0.58 73.38 22.81
CA ASN A 40 -0.15 74.56 22.04
C ASN A 40 -0.52 74.45 20.55
N LEU A 41 -0.27 73.29 19.92
CA LEU A 41 -0.60 73.05 18.51
C LEU A 41 -2.12 73.12 18.26
N LEU A 42 -2.93 72.53 19.15
CA LEU A 42 -4.39 72.60 19.09
C LEU A 42 -4.91 74.04 19.27
N GLU A 43 -4.30 74.83 20.15
CA GLU A 43 -4.63 76.25 20.30
C GLU A 43 -4.27 77.07 19.07
N GLU A 44 -3.07 76.89 18.51
CA GLU A 44 -2.60 77.68 17.36
C GLU A 44 -3.46 77.45 16.11
N GLU A 45 -3.78 76.20 15.78
CA GLU A 45 -4.66 75.87 14.65
C GLU A 45 -6.12 76.32 14.89
N ALA A 46 -6.64 76.18 16.11
CA ALA A 46 -7.96 76.71 16.46
C ALA A 46 -8.01 78.25 16.33
N ASN A 47 -6.95 78.95 16.75
CA ASN A 47 -6.83 80.40 16.62
C ASN A 47 -6.72 80.84 15.14
N LYS A 48 -5.94 80.13 14.30
CA LYS A 48 -5.85 80.39 12.85
C LYS A 48 -7.21 80.27 12.16
N ILE A 49 -7.95 79.20 12.45
CA ILE A 49 -9.29 78.97 11.88
C ILE A 49 -10.27 80.03 12.38
N LEU A 50 -10.25 80.36 13.67
CA LEU A 50 -11.11 81.40 14.26
C LEU A 50 -10.84 82.78 13.61
N ASN A 51 -9.57 83.16 13.43
CA ASN A 51 -9.19 84.40 12.75
C ASN A 51 -9.65 84.44 11.28
N HIS A 52 -9.62 83.31 10.57
CA HIS A 52 -10.14 83.23 9.19
C HIS A 52 -11.69 83.29 9.15
N ILE A 53 -12.38 82.88 10.21
CA ILE A 53 -13.85 82.99 10.34
C ILE A 53 -14.25 84.44 10.63
N THR A 54 -13.61 85.11 11.61
CA THR A 54 -13.87 86.54 11.90
C THR A 54 -13.50 87.45 10.73
N ALA A 55 -12.46 87.13 9.96
CA ALA A 55 -12.08 87.90 8.77
C ALA A 55 -13.02 87.73 7.55
N LYS A 56 -14.01 86.81 7.59
CA LYS A 56 -14.92 86.54 6.45
C LYS A 56 -16.41 86.65 6.75
N LEU A 57 -16.84 86.72 8.01
CA LEU A 57 -18.26 86.81 8.37
C LEU A 57 -18.63 88.23 8.84
N PRO A 58 -19.81 88.76 8.49
CA PRO A 58 -20.32 90.02 9.05
C PRO A 58 -20.54 89.95 10.56
N GLU A 59 -20.40 91.09 11.25
CA GLU A 59 -20.53 91.21 12.71
C GLU A 59 -21.89 90.74 13.25
N GLU A 60 -22.97 90.96 12.49
CA GLU A 60 -24.33 90.48 12.81
C GLU A 60 -24.44 88.94 12.86
N VAL A 61 -23.59 88.23 12.12
CA VAL A 61 -23.54 86.76 12.09
C VAL A 61 -22.58 86.24 13.17
N LEU A 62 -21.45 86.91 13.37
CA LEU A 62 -20.48 86.57 14.43
C LEU A 62 -21.09 86.67 15.83
N THR A 63 -21.87 87.73 16.08
CA THR A 63 -22.57 87.92 17.37
C THR A 63 -23.64 86.86 17.66
N GLN A 64 -24.29 86.29 16.63
CA GLN A 64 -25.20 85.16 16.80
C GLN A 64 -24.46 83.83 17.03
N LEU A 65 -23.28 83.66 16.42
CA LEU A 65 -22.45 82.45 16.51
C LEU A 65 -21.90 82.22 17.93
N ASP A 66 -21.53 83.29 18.63
CA ASP A 66 -20.91 83.22 19.96
C ASP A 66 -21.93 82.88 21.07
N VAL A 67 -23.20 83.26 20.90
CA VAL A 67 -24.30 83.02 21.85
C VAL A 67 -24.63 81.54 22.03
N MET A 68 -24.32 80.67 21.06
CA MET A 68 -24.52 79.22 21.17
C MET A 68 -23.38 78.47 21.91
N GLY A 69 -22.50 79.18 22.62
CA GLY A 69 -21.35 78.61 23.33
C GLY A 69 -20.09 78.56 22.46
N GLY A 70 -18.95 78.91 23.06
CA GLY A 70 -17.76 79.41 22.37
C GLY A 70 -17.30 78.58 21.17
N LEU A 71 -17.16 79.24 20.02
CA LEU A 71 -16.70 78.63 18.77
C LEU A 71 -15.32 77.96 18.92
N LYS A 72 -14.41 78.56 19.71
CA LYS A 72 -13.07 78.02 19.99
C LYS A 72 -13.12 76.63 20.64
N GLU A 73 -14.00 76.40 21.61
CA GLU A 73 -14.11 75.10 22.30
C GLU A 73 -14.63 73.98 21.39
N LYS A 74 -15.56 74.31 20.49
CA LYS A 74 -16.10 73.37 19.49
C LYS A 74 -15.04 73.01 18.45
N LEU A 75 -14.27 74.01 17.98
CA LEU A 75 -13.12 73.77 17.10
C LEU A 75 -12.05 72.92 17.79
N TYR A 76 -11.69 73.23 19.04
CA TYR A 76 -10.71 72.48 19.82
C TYR A 76 -11.11 71.01 20.00
N ASN A 77 -12.36 70.74 20.39
CA ASN A 77 -12.88 69.37 20.50
C ASN A 77 -12.89 68.64 19.15
N TYR A 78 -13.32 69.28 18.07
CA TYR A 78 -13.34 68.70 16.74
C TYR A 78 -11.92 68.37 16.23
N PHE A 79 -10.95 69.26 16.47
CA PHE A 79 -9.56 69.05 16.06
C PHE A 79 -8.89 67.95 16.90
N ASN A 80 -9.10 67.94 18.21
CA ASN A 80 -8.61 66.91 19.13
C ASN A 80 -9.12 65.50 18.75
N GLN A 81 -10.43 65.36 18.51
CA GLN A 81 -11.01 64.08 18.06
C GLN A 81 -10.45 63.60 16.71
N ASN A 82 -10.30 64.51 15.73
CA ASN A 82 -9.74 64.14 14.42
C ASN A 82 -8.23 63.83 14.49
N TYR A 83 -7.47 64.57 15.29
CA TYR A 83 -6.05 64.30 15.54
C TYR A 83 -5.88 62.91 16.16
N GLN A 84 -6.64 62.59 17.21
CA GLN A 84 -6.60 61.28 17.87
C GLN A 84 -6.96 60.14 16.90
N ASN A 85 -7.97 60.33 16.05
CA ASN A 85 -8.38 59.34 15.04
C ASN A 85 -7.31 59.14 13.94
N MET A 86 -6.65 60.21 13.50
CA MET A 86 -5.56 60.13 12.51
C MET A 86 -4.29 59.52 13.11
N PHE A 87 -3.95 59.89 14.35
CA PHE A 87 -2.82 59.34 15.09
C PHE A 87 -3.00 57.83 15.32
N ASN A 88 -4.18 57.38 15.75
CA ASN A 88 -4.48 55.95 15.93
C ASN A 88 -4.34 55.17 14.61
N ARG A 89 -4.79 55.72 13.48
CA ARG A 89 -4.60 55.09 12.15
C ARG A 89 -3.13 55.00 11.76
N TYR A 90 -2.35 56.06 12.01
CA TYR A 90 -0.91 56.08 11.75
C TYR A 90 -0.17 55.04 12.60
N VAL A 91 -0.44 54.98 13.90
CA VAL A 91 0.15 53.99 14.83
C VAL A 91 -0.12 52.57 14.34
N VAL A 92 -1.38 52.19 14.10
CA VAL A 92 -1.74 50.83 13.63
C VAL A 92 -1.05 50.49 12.29
N THR A 93 -0.93 51.46 11.37
CA THR A 93 -0.23 51.26 10.09
C THR A 93 1.27 51.03 10.30
N THR A 94 1.91 51.82 11.18
CA THR A 94 3.34 51.65 11.49
C THR A 94 3.62 50.37 12.29
N GLU A 95 2.71 49.93 13.16
CA GLU A 95 2.81 48.65 13.87
C GLU A 95 2.74 47.46 12.92
N ASP A 96 1.81 47.44 11.96
CA ASP A 96 1.70 46.39 10.95
C ASP A 96 2.93 46.35 10.03
N GLU A 97 3.44 47.50 9.59
CA GLU A 97 4.72 47.56 8.86
C GLU A 97 5.92 47.07 9.69
N MET A 98 5.99 47.43 10.98
CA MET A 98 7.03 46.96 11.89
C MET A 98 6.94 45.44 12.07
N VAL A 99 5.75 44.88 12.33
CA VAL A 99 5.53 43.43 12.49
C VAL A 99 5.95 42.67 11.23
N LYS A 100 5.63 43.17 10.03
CA LYS A 100 6.06 42.56 8.76
C LYS A 100 7.58 42.58 8.60
N LYS A 101 8.25 43.70 8.93
CA LYS A 101 9.71 43.84 8.83
C LYS A 101 10.45 43.02 9.90
N VAL A 102 9.91 42.96 11.12
CA VAL A 102 10.44 42.18 12.25
C VAL A 102 10.29 40.68 12.00
N ARG A 103 9.15 40.19 11.50
CA ARG A 103 8.99 38.76 11.13
C ARG A 103 10.05 38.35 10.10
N ASN A 104 10.15 39.09 8.99
CA ASN A 104 11.16 38.86 7.96
C ASN A 104 12.63 38.99 8.45
N PHE A 105 12.86 39.54 9.65
CA PHE A 105 14.16 39.57 10.31
C PHE A 105 14.35 38.37 11.24
N ILE A 106 13.32 38.00 12.02
CA ILE A 106 13.27 36.77 12.84
C ILE A 106 13.48 35.55 11.95
N ASP A 107 12.73 35.39 10.85
CA ASP A 107 12.87 34.29 9.90
C ASP A 107 14.33 34.15 9.38
N LYS A 108 15.04 35.28 9.22
CA LYS A 108 16.44 35.34 8.79
C LYS A 108 17.45 35.09 9.92
N GLU A 109 17.11 35.40 11.16
CA GLU A 109 17.92 35.04 12.33
C GLU A 109 17.72 33.57 12.69
N GLU A 110 16.50 33.04 12.62
CA GLU A 110 16.20 31.62 12.78
C GLU A 110 16.90 30.79 11.71
N MET A 111 16.87 31.19 10.42
CA MET A 111 17.71 30.55 9.39
C MET A 111 19.21 30.61 9.72
N LYS A 112 19.72 31.72 10.27
CA LYS A 112 21.15 31.84 10.66
C LYS A 112 21.49 30.99 11.89
N VAL A 113 20.56 30.78 12.81
CA VAL A 113 20.74 29.96 14.02
C VAL A 113 20.60 28.47 13.68
N LEU A 114 19.66 28.10 12.81
CA LEU A 114 19.57 26.76 12.22
C LEU A 114 20.87 26.42 11.46
N ASN A 115 21.42 27.39 10.72
CA ASN A 115 22.73 27.31 10.07
C ASN A 115 23.95 27.53 11.01
N ARG A 116 23.75 27.54 12.34
CA ARG A 116 24.84 27.42 13.35
C ARG A 116 24.90 26.04 13.99
N TYR A 117 23.77 25.32 14.02
CA TYR A 117 23.74 23.88 14.33
C TYR A 117 24.25 23.02 13.16
N THR A 118 24.58 23.64 12.03
CA THR A 118 25.49 23.13 11.00
C THR A 118 26.80 23.95 11.00
N PRO A 119 27.88 23.40 10.43
CA PRO A 119 28.90 22.63 11.15
C PRO A 119 29.93 23.53 11.88
N LYS A 120 29.54 24.23 12.96
CA LYS A 120 30.49 25.01 13.78
C LYS A 120 30.84 24.41 15.14
N GLU A 121 29.89 23.79 15.83
CA GLU A 121 30.14 23.22 17.17
C GLU A 121 31.06 21.99 17.12
N ILE A 122 30.99 21.20 16.04
CA ILE A 122 31.89 20.04 15.84
C ILE A 122 33.35 20.47 15.63
N ALA A 123 33.60 21.60 14.96
CA ALA A 123 34.95 22.10 14.76
C ALA A 123 35.60 22.53 16.09
N ALA A 124 34.85 23.27 16.92
CA ALA A 124 35.28 23.63 18.28
C ALA A 124 35.50 22.40 19.16
N LEU A 125 34.62 21.39 19.08
CA LEU A 125 34.80 20.12 19.79
C LEU A 125 36.04 19.33 19.33
N LEU A 126 36.41 19.33 18.04
CA LEU A 126 37.67 18.73 17.59
C LEU A 126 38.90 19.49 18.12
N GLU A 127 38.81 20.82 18.20
CA GLU A 127 39.88 21.68 18.70
C GLU A 127 40.08 21.46 20.22
N ASP A 128 39.00 21.45 21.01
CA ASP A 128 39.02 21.21 22.46
C ASP A 128 39.40 19.77 22.85
N VAL A 129 39.05 18.74 22.04
CA VAL A 129 39.26 17.32 22.40
C VAL A 129 40.62 16.77 21.97
N GLY A 130 41.35 17.41 21.04
CA GLY A 130 42.70 16.92 20.71
C GLY A 130 43.50 17.67 19.64
N GLY A 131 42.91 18.60 18.90
CA GLY A 131 43.58 19.34 17.83
C GLY A 131 43.72 18.55 16.52
N ALA A 132 43.81 19.27 15.40
CA ALA A 132 43.72 18.69 14.05
C ALA A 132 44.80 17.65 13.73
N ASP A 133 46.04 17.84 14.20
CA ASP A 133 47.18 16.96 13.89
C ASP A 133 47.10 15.55 14.50
N LYS A 134 46.17 15.31 15.44
CA LYS A 134 46.02 14.01 16.11
C LYS A 134 45.02 13.05 15.48
N PHE A 135 44.25 13.51 14.49
CA PHE A 135 43.18 12.73 13.87
C PHE A 135 43.38 12.67 12.36
N ASN A 136 43.53 11.46 11.80
CA ASN A 136 43.56 11.25 10.35
C ASN A 136 42.21 11.67 9.75
N THR A 137 42.18 12.85 9.12
CA THR A 137 40.91 13.47 8.69
C THR A 137 40.12 12.55 7.78
N GLY A 138 40.76 11.84 6.85
CA GLY A 138 40.10 10.93 5.91
C GLY A 138 39.35 9.73 6.53
N GLU A 139 39.60 9.36 7.79
CA GLU A 139 38.78 8.35 8.49
C GLU A 139 37.61 8.98 9.24
N ILE A 140 37.82 10.16 9.84
CA ILE A 140 36.75 10.95 10.46
C ILE A 140 35.78 11.48 9.40
N GLU A 141 36.27 11.94 8.25
CA GLU A 141 35.46 12.37 7.09
C GLU A 141 34.60 11.22 6.58
N LYS A 142 35.15 10.01 6.40
CA LYS A 142 34.36 8.81 6.06
C LYS A 142 33.31 8.50 7.13
N SER A 143 33.68 8.61 8.41
CA SER A 143 32.74 8.40 9.53
C SER A 143 31.62 9.45 9.54
N ILE A 144 31.94 10.72 9.33
CA ILE A 144 30.98 11.84 9.24
C ILE A 144 30.10 11.71 8.00
N VAL A 145 30.63 11.35 6.84
CA VAL A 145 29.85 11.10 5.61
C VAL A 145 28.92 9.89 5.80
N ASN A 146 29.38 8.82 6.44
CA ASN A 146 28.53 7.67 6.76
C ASN A 146 27.44 8.01 7.78
N MET A 147 27.77 8.72 8.87
CA MET A 147 26.80 9.19 9.87
C MET A 147 25.78 10.15 9.24
N TYR A 148 26.24 11.13 8.45
CA TYR A 148 25.37 12.10 7.79
C TYR A 148 24.50 11.45 6.72
N GLY A 149 25.03 10.54 5.90
CA GLY A 149 24.26 9.77 4.93
C GLY A 149 23.21 8.86 5.59
N HIS A 150 23.54 8.24 6.74
CA HIS A 150 22.60 7.45 7.51
C HIS A 150 21.50 8.31 8.15
N LEU A 151 21.86 9.47 8.73
CA LEU A 151 20.93 10.41 9.37
C LEU A 151 20.03 11.11 8.33
N GLN A 152 20.60 11.57 7.21
CA GLN A 152 19.84 12.07 6.05
C GLN A 152 18.92 10.98 5.48
N GLY A 153 19.38 9.74 5.39
CA GLY A 153 18.57 8.59 4.97
C GLY A 153 17.41 8.29 5.93
N HIS A 154 17.60 8.47 7.23
CA HIS A 154 16.52 8.39 8.23
C HIS A 154 15.53 9.55 8.13
N VAL A 155 16.01 10.79 7.95
CA VAL A 155 15.16 11.97 7.76
C VAL A 155 14.35 11.84 6.46
N GLN A 156 14.96 11.40 5.37
CA GLN A 156 14.28 11.20 4.09
C GLN A 156 13.25 10.08 4.15
N ARG A 157 13.53 8.98 4.85
CA ARG A 157 12.51 7.96 5.17
C ARG A 157 11.35 8.58 5.95
N GLY A 158 11.63 9.24 7.07
CA GLY A 158 10.60 9.87 7.92
C GLY A 158 9.74 10.91 7.19
N VAL A 159 10.31 11.70 6.27
CA VAL A 159 9.56 12.63 5.41
C VAL A 159 8.68 11.88 4.41
N ASN A 160 9.20 10.87 3.71
CA ASN A 160 8.44 10.07 2.75
C ASN A 160 7.30 9.29 3.45
N ASP A 161 7.54 8.77 4.64
CA ASP A 161 6.55 8.03 5.44
C ASP A 161 5.48 9.00 5.98
N LEU A 162 5.85 10.21 6.40
CA LEU A 162 4.90 11.26 6.79
C LEU A 162 4.07 11.76 5.59
N GLU A 163 4.66 11.91 4.40
CA GLU A 163 3.92 12.23 3.17
C GLU A 163 2.96 11.09 2.78
N THR A 164 3.39 9.83 2.93
CA THR A 164 2.58 8.65 2.62
C THR A 164 1.39 8.54 3.58
N LEU A 165 1.62 8.67 4.89
CA LEU A 165 0.57 8.71 5.91
C LEU A 165 -0.39 9.87 5.70
N THR A 166 0.12 11.06 5.36
CA THR A 166 -0.71 12.24 5.05
C THR A 166 -1.57 11.99 3.81
N ASN A 167 -1.01 11.42 2.74
CA ASN A 167 -1.76 11.04 1.54
C ASN A 167 -2.82 9.95 1.81
N ALA A 168 -2.50 8.94 2.63
CA ALA A 168 -3.46 7.89 3.00
C ALA A 168 -4.63 8.45 3.82
N LEU A 169 -4.33 9.34 4.79
CA LEU A 169 -5.33 10.00 5.64
C LEU A 169 -6.21 10.97 4.82
N LEU A 170 -5.61 11.82 3.97
CA LEU A 170 -6.34 12.72 3.07
C LEU A 170 -7.26 11.97 2.09
N ARG A 171 -6.85 10.79 1.63
CA ARG A 171 -7.65 9.93 0.74
C ARG A 171 -8.60 8.98 1.49
N GLN A 172 -8.60 9.02 2.83
CA GLN A 172 -9.30 8.08 3.72
C GLN A 172 -9.08 6.58 3.41
N LYS A 173 -7.95 6.25 2.76
CA LYS A 173 -7.63 4.89 2.33
C LYS A 173 -7.00 4.11 3.47
N SER A 174 -7.79 3.33 4.20
CA SER A 174 -7.30 2.26 5.08
C SER A 174 -6.94 1.00 4.27
N ASP A 175 -6.30 1.20 3.12
CA ASP A 175 -6.05 0.16 2.12
C ASP A 175 -4.71 -0.54 2.34
N VAL A 176 -4.54 -1.68 1.66
CA VAL A 176 -3.33 -2.52 1.67
C VAL A 176 -2.04 -1.73 1.37
N GLY A 177 -2.10 -0.69 0.53
CA GLY A 177 -0.96 0.18 0.20
C GLY A 177 -0.42 1.05 1.36
N ALA A 178 -1.06 1.03 2.54
CA ALA A 178 -0.49 1.59 3.76
C ALA A 178 0.44 0.61 4.50
N PHE A 179 0.40 -0.69 4.18
CA PHE A 179 1.15 -1.74 4.88
C PHE A 179 2.46 -2.07 4.20
N VAL A 180 2.45 -2.14 2.86
CA VAL A 180 3.61 -2.53 2.05
C VAL A 180 3.78 -1.50 0.94
N ARG A 181 5.00 -0.97 0.80
CA ARG A 181 5.36 -0.02 -0.26
C ARG A 181 5.15 -0.66 -1.64
N GLY A 182 4.69 0.14 -2.60
CA GLY A 182 4.06 -0.34 -3.83
C GLY A 182 4.88 -1.34 -4.66
N GLU A 183 6.20 -1.27 -4.60
CA GLU A 183 7.12 -2.20 -5.27
C GLU A 183 6.90 -3.67 -4.85
N ASN A 184 6.62 -3.94 -3.58
CA ASN A 184 6.45 -5.30 -3.04
C ASN A 184 4.98 -5.73 -2.90
N ALA A 185 4.02 -4.90 -3.30
CA ALA A 185 2.59 -5.15 -3.09
C ALA A 185 2.05 -6.39 -3.84
N TYR A 186 2.75 -6.87 -4.89
CA TYR A 186 2.40 -8.09 -5.62
C TYR A 186 2.47 -9.36 -4.76
N SER A 187 3.28 -9.35 -3.69
CA SER A 187 3.48 -10.50 -2.80
C SER A 187 2.27 -10.79 -1.89
N ILE A 188 1.27 -9.91 -1.85
CA ILE A 188 0.16 -9.99 -0.90
C ILE A 188 -0.94 -10.91 -1.43
N VAL A 189 -0.98 -12.14 -0.91
CA VAL A 189 -1.98 -13.17 -1.27
C VAL A 189 -3.35 -12.88 -0.65
N LYS A 190 -3.37 -12.31 0.56
CA LYS A 190 -4.61 -11.99 1.28
C LYS A 190 -4.42 -10.79 2.21
N CYS A 191 -5.33 -9.82 2.14
CA CYS A 191 -5.53 -8.85 3.20
C CYS A 191 -7.03 -8.81 3.52
N ALA A 192 -7.41 -9.00 4.79
CA ALA A 192 -8.80 -9.09 5.21
C ALA A 192 -9.01 -8.42 6.57
N PHE A 193 -9.77 -7.32 6.57
CA PHE A 193 -10.27 -6.68 7.78
C PHE A 193 -11.61 -7.31 8.17
N LYS A 194 -11.70 -7.87 9.37
CA LYS A 194 -12.95 -8.32 9.98
C LYS A 194 -13.16 -7.60 11.32
N ASP A 195 -14.41 -7.35 11.67
CA ASP A 195 -14.76 -6.84 12.99
C ASP A 195 -14.59 -7.96 14.02
N ASN A 196 -13.94 -7.66 15.16
CA ASN A 196 -13.66 -8.66 16.18
C ASN A 196 -14.95 -9.24 16.76
N ILE A 197 -15.03 -10.57 16.87
CA ILE A 197 -16.24 -11.32 17.28
C ILE A 197 -16.77 -10.85 18.65
N TYR A 198 -15.87 -10.54 19.58
CA TYR A 198 -16.22 -10.12 20.94
C TYR A 198 -16.44 -8.60 21.07
N LYS A 199 -15.66 -7.80 20.33
CA LYS A 199 -15.61 -6.33 20.48
C LYS A 199 -15.74 -5.57 19.13
N PRO A 200 -16.77 -5.85 18.31
CA PRO A 200 -16.82 -5.36 16.91
C PRO A 200 -16.90 -3.83 16.79
N LYS A 201 -17.38 -3.12 17.81
CA LYS A 201 -17.47 -1.65 17.79
C LYS A 201 -16.12 -0.95 17.98
N THR A 202 -15.15 -1.59 18.61
CA THR A 202 -13.89 -0.95 19.05
C THR A 202 -12.65 -1.61 18.47
N VAL A 203 -12.70 -2.90 18.12
CA VAL A 203 -11.55 -3.71 17.72
C VAL A 203 -11.78 -4.30 16.32
N THR A 204 -10.71 -4.32 15.53
CA THR A 204 -10.58 -5.00 14.23
C THR A 204 -9.56 -6.11 14.33
N ASP A 205 -9.88 -7.25 13.73
CA ASP A 205 -8.90 -8.30 13.44
C ASP A 205 -8.53 -8.21 11.96
N VAL A 206 -7.23 -8.08 11.68
CA VAL A 206 -6.67 -7.93 10.34
C VAL A 206 -5.82 -9.16 10.04
N LYS A 207 -6.18 -9.88 8.97
CA LYS A 207 -5.30 -10.91 8.41
C LYS A 207 -4.51 -10.33 7.26
N LEU A 208 -3.19 -10.46 7.30
CA LEU A 208 -2.29 -10.10 6.21
C LEU A 208 -1.38 -11.31 5.91
N SER A 209 -1.50 -11.84 4.70
CA SER A 209 -0.78 -13.02 4.25
C SER A 209 0.04 -12.68 3.00
N ILE A 210 1.35 -12.77 3.13
CA ILE A 210 2.37 -12.38 2.15
C ILE A 210 3.13 -13.63 1.70
N ASN A 211 3.32 -13.82 0.40
CA ASN A 211 4.08 -14.92 -0.18
C ASN A 211 5.26 -14.38 -0.97
N ILE A 212 6.48 -14.64 -0.50
CA ILE A 212 7.74 -14.26 -1.15
C ILE A 212 8.20 -15.45 -2.01
N LEU A 213 8.47 -15.25 -3.29
CA LEU A 213 8.78 -16.37 -4.20
C LEU A 213 10.21 -16.88 -4.00
N ASP A 214 10.44 -18.18 -4.25
CA ASP A 214 11.78 -18.78 -4.14
C ASP A 214 12.83 -18.13 -5.06
N SER A 215 12.40 -17.51 -6.17
CA SER A 215 13.24 -16.70 -7.06
C SER A 215 13.66 -15.34 -6.47
N GLU A 216 12.86 -14.80 -5.54
CA GLU A 216 13.07 -13.48 -4.94
C GLU A 216 13.96 -13.54 -3.70
N LEU A 217 13.97 -14.67 -2.99
CA LEU A 217 14.75 -14.87 -1.77
C LEU A 217 16.25 -14.60 -2.02
N ILE A 218 16.87 -13.77 -1.16
CA ILE A 218 18.32 -13.51 -1.19
C ILE A 218 19.09 -14.82 -0.99
N SER A 219 18.72 -15.59 0.05
CA SER A 219 19.24 -16.93 0.33
C SER A 219 18.17 -17.99 0.06
N PRO A 220 18.43 -19.05 -0.73
CA PRO A 220 17.46 -20.10 -0.97
C PRO A 220 17.14 -20.87 0.32
N ILE A 221 15.89 -21.30 0.44
CA ILE A 221 15.43 -22.14 1.55
C ILE A 221 15.20 -23.54 1.00
N PHE A 222 15.78 -24.56 1.64
CA PHE A 222 15.59 -25.96 1.27
C PHE A 222 14.73 -26.67 2.31
N HIS A 223 13.72 -27.42 1.86
CA HIS A 223 12.96 -28.31 2.75
C HIS A 223 13.88 -29.39 3.35
N TYR A 224 13.59 -29.87 4.57
CA TYR A 224 14.48 -30.75 5.32
C TYR A 224 14.81 -32.07 4.59
N GLN A 225 13.82 -32.64 3.89
CA GLN A 225 13.95 -33.93 3.21
C GLN A 225 14.78 -33.89 1.90
N VAL A 226 15.23 -32.71 1.45
CA VAL A 226 15.97 -32.54 0.19
C VAL A 226 17.27 -33.36 0.19
N THR A 227 17.50 -34.08 -0.91
CA THR A 227 18.69 -34.93 -1.09
C THR A 227 19.96 -34.12 -1.18
N VAL A 228 21.06 -34.68 -0.68
CA VAL A 228 22.40 -34.08 -0.76
C VAL A 228 22.80 -33.86 -2.21
N GLU A 229 22.41 -34.77 -3.11
CA GLU A 229 22.62 -34.67 -4.56
C GLU A 229 22.03 -33.38 -5.17
N TYR A 230 20.81 -32.97 -4.76
CA TYR A 230 20.18 -31.74 -5.24
C TYR A 230 20.94 -30.49 -4.74
N LEU A 231 21.36 -30.49 -3.47
CA LEU A 231 22.16 -29.40 -2.89
C LEU A 231 23.50 -29.24 -3.60
N ILE A 232 24.17 -30.35 -3.96
CA ILE A 232 25.41 -30.30 -4.74
C ILE A 232 25.17 -29.81 -6.16
N LYS A 233 24.08 -30.23 -6.82
CA LYS A 233 23.71 -29.72 -8.16
C LYS A 233 23.45 -28.21 -8.14
N ASP A 234 22.77 -27.69 -7.13
CA ASP A 234 22.55 -26.25 -6.93
C ASP A 234 23.85 -25.48 -6.70
N LEU A 235 24.75 -25.99 -5.83
CA LEU A 235 26.05 -25.38 -5.58
C LEU A 235 26.97 -25.41 -6.80
N LEU A 236 26.98 -26.52 -7.56
CA LEU A 236 27.70 -26.61 -8.83
C LEU A 236 27.15 -25.64 -9.87
N SER A 237 25.83 -25.52 -9.99
CA SER A 237 25.18 -24.56 -10.88
C SER A 237 25.64 -23.14 -10.58
N LYS A 238 25.62 -22.74 -9.30
CA LYS A 238 26.11 -21.43 -8.83
C LYS A 238 27.60 -21.23 -9.10
N HIS A 239 28.44 -22.22 -8.80
CA HIS A 239 29.87 -22.12 -9.06
C HIS A 239 30.17 -21.98 -10.56
N ILE A 240 29.42 -22.67 -11.42
CA ILE A 240 29.52 -22.54 -12.87
C ILE A 240 29.05 -21.15 -13.32
N THR A 241 27.94 -20.60 -12.80
CA THR A 241 27.53 -19.23 -13.14
C THR A 241 28.55 -18.19 -12.67
N ASP A 242 29.11 -18.33 -11.47
CA ASP A 242 30.14 -17.42 -10.95
C ASP A 242 31.43 -17.43 -11.80
N MET A 243 31.80 -18.60 -12.35
CA MET A 243 32.92 -18.74 -13.29
C MET A 243 32.60 -18.14 -14.66
N LEU A 244 31.41 -18.41 -15.19
CA LEU A 244 30.94 -17.86 -16.47
C LEU A 244 30.81 -16.33 -16.43
N ASP A 245 30.41 -15.77 -15.29
CA ASP A 245 30.32 -14.33 -15.10
C ASP A 245 31.71 -13.67 -15.11
N ARG A 246 32.70 -14.27 -14.44
CA ARG A 246 34.11 -13.83 -14.51
C ARG A 246 34.70 -13.93 -15.91
N GLU A 247 34.52 -15.05 -16.62
CA GLU A 247 35.00 -15.19 -18.01
C GLU A 247 34.35 -14.18 -18.97
N ILE A 248 33.22 -13.58 -18.60
CA ILE A 248 32.50 -12.55 -19.37
C ILE A 248 32.94 -11.14 -18.94
N GLU A 249 33.29 -10.92 -17.67
CA GLU A 249 33.98 -9.71 -17.22
C GLU A 249 35.38 -9.61 -17.85
N ASP A 250 36.13 -10.71 -17.87
CA ASP A 250 37.44 -10.80 -18.53
C ASP A 250 37.33 -10.48 -20.02
N LEU A 251 36.38 -11.07 -20.76
CA LEU A 251 36.10 -10.68 -22.16
C LEU A 251 35.71 -9.21 -22.33
N LYS A 252 35.00 -8.64 -21.35
CA LYS A 252 34.60 -7.23 -21.43
C LYS A 252 35.83 -6.34 -21.27
N ASN A 253 36.73 -6.68 -20.37
CA ASN A 253 38.01 -5.99 -20.19
C ASN A 253 38.88 -6.12 -21.45
N GLU A 254 39.06 -7.33 -22.00
CA GLU A 254 39.81 -7.54 -23.26
C GLU A 254 39.27 -6.68 -24.40
N ARG A 255 37.93 -6.58 -24.57
CA ARG A 255 37.34 -5.73 -25.61
C ARG A 255 37.53 -4.23 -25.37
N ILE A 256 37.53 -3.78 -24.11
CA ILE A 256 37.80 -2.38 -23.77
C ILE A 256 39.27 -2.04 -24.05
N ASP A 257 40.20 -2.95 -23.75
CA ASP A 257 41.63 -2.80 -24.03
C ASP A 257 41.92 -2.84 -25.56
N ASP A 258 41.20 -3.66 -26.32
CA ASP A 258 41.20 -3.66 -27.80
C ASP A 258 40.52 -2.41 -28.41
N GLY A 259 39.87 -1.56 -27.61
CA GLY A 259 39.18 -0.34 -28.07
C GLY A 259 37.86 -0.60 -28.81
N LEU A 260 37.21 -1.73 -28.56
CA LEU A 260 35.91 -2.12 -29.13
C LEU A 260 34.75 -1.64 -28.22
N ASP A 261 33.56 -1.47 -28.81
CA ASP A 261 32.34 -1.15 -28.07
C ASP A 261 31.98 -2.24 -27.04
N GLU A 262 31.37 -1.84 -25.92
CA GLU A 262 30.87 -2.78 -24.90
C GLU A 262 29.80 -3.70 -25.49
N MET A 263 29.82 -4.99 -25.10
CA MET A 263 28.80 -5.95 -25.52
C MET A 263 27.39 -5.51 -25.11
N SER A 264 26.45 -5.64 -26.06
CA SER A 264 25.03 -5.45 -25.80
C SER A 264 24.50 -6.53 -24.84
N ASP A 265 23.51 -6.21 -23.99
CA ASP A 265 22.89 -7.14 -23.02
C ASP A 265 22.48 -8.48 -23.68
N GLY A 266 21.98 -8.43 -24.92
CA GLY A 266 21.61 -9.63 -25.70
C GLY A 266 22.81 -10.45 -26.17
N GLU A 267 23.91 -9.81 -26.58
CA GLU A 267 25.15 -10.49 -26.97
C GLU A 267 25.82 -11.16 -25.77
N LEU A 268 25.79 -10.49 -24.61
CA LEU A 268 26.31 -11.00 -23.34
C LEU A 268 25.59 -12.29 -22.91
N ILE A 269 24.27 -12.39 -23.14
CA ILE A 269 23.49 -13.63 -22.92
C ILE A 269 23.95 -14.75 -23.88
N PHE A 270 24.12 -14.47 -25.18
CA PHE A 270 24.61 -15.49 -26.12
C PHE A 270 26.07 -15.91 -25.83
N ALA A 271 26.92 -14.98 -25.41
CA ALA A 271 28.29 -15.26 -25.00
C ALA A 271 28.35 -16.17 -23.75
N LYS A 272 27.43 -15.98 -22.79
CA LYS A 272 27.24 -16.90 -21.66
C LYS A 272 26.76 -18.29 -22.13
N PHE A 273 25.72 -18.38 -22.94
CA PHE A 273 25.21 -19.66 -23.44
C PHE A 273 26.26 -20.47 -24.21
N ASN A 274 27.07 -19.83 -25.06
CA ASN A 274 28.15 -20.51 -25.77
C ASN A 274 29.19 -21.12 -24.80
N ARG A 275 29.52 -20.43 -23.71
CA ARG A 275 30.46 -20.91 -22.68
C ARG A 275 29.90 -22.01 -21.79
N VAL A 276 28.60 -22.07 -21.54
CA VAL A 276 27.98 -23.17 -20.76
C VAL A 276 28.39 -24.53 -21.33
N THR A 277 28.51 -24.63 -22.66
CA THR A 277 28.95 -25.86 -23.38
C THR A 277 30.38 -26.32 -23.06
N ASN A 278 31.19 -25.52 -22.37
CA ASN A 278 32.50 -25.94 -21.84
C ASN A 278 32.38 -26.78 -20.56
N TYR A 279 31.30 -26.57 -19.79
CA TYR A 279 31.08 -27.19 -18.49
C TYR A 279 29.95 -28.24 -18.51
N THR A 280 28.97 -28.10 -19.39
CA THR A 280 27.89 -29.08 -19.60
C THR A 280 28.21 -30.05 -20.73
N ASP A 281 27.83 -31.31 -20.56
CA ASP A 281 28.01 -32.40 -21.52
C ASP A 281 26.99 -33.51 -21.17
N ASP A 282 26.39 -34.11 -22.19
CA ASP A 282 25.22 -34.98 -22.07
C ASP A 282 25.58 -36.43 -21.71
N ASP A 283 26.85 -36.82 -21.88
CA ASP A 283 27.35 -38.20 -21.81
C ASP A 283 27.51 -38.70 -20.35
N VAL A 284 26.37 -38.89 -19.66
CA VAL A 284 26.26 -39.22 -18.22
C VAL A 284 27.13 -40.41 -17.79
N GLU A 285 27.30 -41.41 -18.64
CA GLU A 285 28.05 -42.62 -18.23
C GLU A 285 29.57 -42.42 -18.27
N ASN A 286 30.05 -41.46 -19.03
CA ASN A 286 31.46 -41.30 -19.36
C ASN A 286 32.22 -40.57 -18.24
N GLN A 287 33.13 -41.27 -17.56
CA GLN A 287 33.94 -40.73 -16.47
C GLN A 287 34.86 -39.56 -16.90
N LYS A 288 35.07 -39.36 -18.21
CA LYS A 288 35.82 -38.22 -18.78
C LYS A 288 34.93 -37.09 -19.33
N SER A 289 33.61 -37.18 -19.17
CA SER A 289 32.67 -36.11 -19.56
C SER A 289 33.02 -34.79 -18.86
N LYS A 290 32.84 -33.66 -19.57
CA LYS A 290 33.09 -32.30 -19.03
C LYS A 290 32.33 -32.06 -17.72
N ARG A 291 31.15 -32.66 -17.59
CA ARG A 291 30.28 -32.61 -16.41
C ARG A 291 30.96 -33.09 -15.11
N TYR A 292 31.93 -33.99 -15.20
CA TYR A 292 32.67 -34.53 -14.05
C TYR A 292 34.03 -33.86 -13.79
N SER A 293 34.31 -32.73 -14.47
CA SER A 293 35.54 -31.93 -14.25
C SER A 293 35.65 -31.36 -12.83
N ILE A 294 34.53 -30.96 -12.22
CA ILE A 294 34.48 -30.35 -10.88
C ILE A 294 34.29 -31.41 -9.77
N ILE A 295 33.47 -32.43 -10.01
CA ILE A 295 33.26 -33.56 -9.09
C ILE A 295 33.33 -34.88 -9.86
N ALA A 296 34.21 -35.78 -9.43
CA ALA A 296 34.36 -37.09 -10.06
C ALA A 296 33.10 -37.95 -9.93
N LYS A 297 32.72 -38.66 -11.01
CA LYS A 297 31.55 -39.55 -11.08
C LYS A 297 31.43 -40.48 -9.85
N ASN A 298 32.52 -41.15 -9.46
CA ASN A 298 32.58 -42.06 -8.31
C ASN A 298 32.19 -41.44 -6.96
N LEU A 299 32.24 -40.11 -6.81
CA LEU A 299 31.73 -39.40 -5.64
C LEU A 299 30.24 -39.08 -5.82
N MET A 300 29.85 -38.59 -6.99
CA MET A 300 28.44 -38.29 -7.31
C MET A 300 27.54 -39.53 -7.17
N ASP A 301 27.96 -40.67 -7.72
CA ASP A 301 27.27 -41.96 -7.66
C ASP A 301 27.27 -42.57 -6.24
N LYS A 302 28.13 -42.06 -5.34
CA LYS A 302 28.07 -42.37 -3.90
C LYS A 302 27.19 -41.39 -3.12
N ILE A 303 26.89 -40.21 -3.67
CA ILE A 303 26.08 -39.15 -3.03
C ILE A 303 24.61 -39.17 -3.49
N SER A 304 24.29 -39.84 -4.60
CA SER A 304 22.90 -40.13 -4.99
C SER A 304 22.12 -40.82 -3.87
N ASP A 305 20.82 -40.50 -3.80
CA ASP A 305 19.86 -40.95 -2.78
C ASP A 305 20.14 -40.57 -1.30
N LEU A 306 21.27 -39.94 -0.96
CA LEU A 306 21.53 -39.49 0.41
C LEU A 306 20.55 -38.38 0.84
N ARG A 307 19.74 -38.66 1.86
CA ARG A 307 18.78 -37.73 2.49
C ARG A 307 19.40 -37.02 3.71
N ALA A 308 18.59 -36.36 4.53
CA ALA A 308 19.04 -35.77 5.79
C ALA A 308 19.39 -36.84 6.86
N GLU A 309 18.86 -38.04 6.72
CA GLU A 309 19.16 -39.22 7.55
C GLU A 309 19.75 -40.33 6.65
N ILE A 310 20.58 -41.20 7.25
CA ILE A 310 21.15 -42.38 6.56
C ILE A 310 20.49 -43.61 7.17
N ASP A 311 19.89 -44.46 6.34
CA ASP A 311 19.41 -45.77 6.78
C ASP A 311 20.62 -46.63 7.19
N PRO A 312 20.67 -47.20 8.42
CA PRO A 312 21.77 -48.05 8.86
C PRO A 312 22.15 -49.19 7.92
N ASN A 313 21.23 -49.67 7.09
CA ASN A 313 21.49 -50.70 6.08
C ASN A 313 22.33 -50.20 4.88
N THR A 314 22.53 -48.88 4.76
CA THR A 314 23.20 -48.21 3.63
C THR A 314 24.60 -47.66 3.93
N PHE A 315 25.11 -47.92 5.15
CA PHE A 315 26.48 -47.53 5.54
C PHE A 315 27.55 -48.23 4.69
N ASP A 316 28.47 -47.44 4.17
CA ASP A 316 29.66 -47.89 3.43
C ASP A 316 30.72 -48.34 4.45
N GLN A 317 31.36 -49.50 4.26
CA GLN A 317 32.42 -50.01 5.15
C GLN A 317 33.62 -49.05 5.29
N LEU A 318 33.79 -48.12 4.35
CA LEU A 318 34.83 -47.09 4.38
C LEU A 318 34.33 -45.72 4.92
N ASN A 319 33.08 -45.64 5.40
CA ASN A 319 32.42 -44.42 5.92
C ASN A 319 32.46 -43.18 5.00
N ILE A 320 32.79 -43.35 3.71
CA ILE A 320 32.94 -42.25 2.74
C ILE A 320 31.66 -41.41 2.64
N ARG A 321 30.50 -42.09 2.56
CA ARG A 321 29.17 -41.47 2.58
C ARG A 321 28.92 -40.61 3.82
N GLU A 322 29.30 -41.09 5.01
CA GLU A 322 29.16 -40.31 6.24
C GLU A 322 30.05 -39.07 6.24
N ASN A 323 31.29 -39.19 5.76
CA ASN A 323 32.25 -38.10 5.84
C ASN A 323 31.91 -36.99 4.85
N LEU A 324 31.43 -37.34 3.65
CA LEU A 324 30.84 -36.38 2.71
C LEU A 324 29.60 -35.69 3.28
N LYS A 325 28.71 -36.44 3.95
CA LYS A 325 27.56 -35.87 4.66
C LYS A 325 28.00 -34.90 5.77
N LYS A 326 28.97 -35.29 6.62
CA LYS A 326 29.51 -34.46 7.72
C LYS A 326 30.06 -33.13 7.19
N ILE A 327 30.74 -33.12 6.05
CA ILE A 327 31.23 -31.88 5.41
C ILE A 327 30.06 -30.94 5.05
N ILE A 328 28.99 -31.46 4.44
CA ILE A 328 27.85 -30.67 3.97
C ILE A 328 26.94 -30.22 5.13
N ASP A 329 26.80 -31.04 6.17
CA ASP A 329 26.06 -30.68 7.38
C ASP A 329 26.86 -29.69 8.27
N MET A 330 28.21 -29.72 8.28
CA MET A 330 29.05 -28.69 8.92
C MET A 330 28.85 -27.31 8.29
N GLU A 331 28.78 -27.24 6.96
CA GLU A 331 28.42 -26.01 6.23
C GLU A 331 26.96 -25.56 6.49
N ASN A 332 26.11 -26.43 7.05
CA ASN A 332 24.73 -26.12 7.49
C ASN A 332 23.83 -25.52 6.38
N ILE A 333 24.18 -25.77 5.10
CA ILE A 333 23.55 -25.16 3.90
C ILE A 333 22.03 -25.31 3.92
N ARG A 334 21.54 -26.50 4.27
CA ARG A 334 20.09 -26.80 4.41
C ARG A 334 19.34 -25.74 5.21
N ASN A 335 19.90 -25.32 6.35
CA ASN A 335 19.21 -24.43 7.30
C ASN A 335 19.61 -22.95 7.13
N ARG A 336 20.68 -22.66 6.37
CA ARG A 336 21.28 -21.32 6.23
C ARG A 336 20.23 -20.27 5.85
N GLY A 337 19.51 -20.44 4.74
CA GLY A 337 18.51 -19.47 4.28
C GLY A 337 17.34 -19.27 5.25
N PHE A 338 16.82 -20.34 5.84
CA PHE A 338 15.70 -20.25 6.80
C PHE A 338 16.14 -19.55 8.10
N ASN A 339 17.34 -19.86 8.60
CA ASN A 339 17.90 -19.17 9.77
C ASN A 339 18.14 -17.67 9.46
N THR A 340 18.60 -17.30 8.27
CA THR A 340 18.74 -15.89 7.86
C THR A 340 17.38 -15.16 7.90
N ALA A 341 16.32 -15.78 7.38
CA ALA A 341 14.98 -15.21 7.41
C ALA A 341 14.44 -15.02 8.84
N ILE A 342 14.64 -16.02 9.72
CA ILE A 342 14.23 -15.93 11.13
C ILE A 342 15.02 -14.83 11.85
N ASN A 343 16.35 -14.84 11.74
CA ASN A 343 17.21 -13.88 12.43
C ASN A 343 16.93 -12.43 11.99
N SER A 344 16.60 -12.23 10.71
CA SER A 344 16.14 -10.93 10.19
C SER A 344 14.83 -10.50 10.87
N LEU A 345 13.81 -11.36 10.89
CA LEU A 345 12.52 -11.06 11.52
C LEU A 345 12.65 -10.71 13.01
N THR A 346 13.41 -11.51 13.77
CA THR A 346 13.59 -11.27 15.21
C THR A 346 14.35 -9.96 15.46
N ALA A 347 15.45 -9.71 14.74
CA ALA A 347 16.23 -8.48 14.90
C ALA A 347 15.41 -7.22 14.56
N ILE A 348 14.52 -7.28 13.57
CA ILE A 348 13.63 -6.17 13.22
C ILE A 348 12.52 -5.99 14.27
N LEU A 349 11.95 -7.07 14.81
CA LEU A 349 10.94 -7.01 15.89
C LEU A 349 11.51 -6.45 17.21
N ASP A 350 12.77 -6.77 17.51
CA ASP A 350 13.51 -6.22 18.65
C ASP A 350 13.85 -4.73 18.42
N THR A 351 14.33 -4.37 17.22
CA THR A 351 14.72 -2.99 16.87
C THR A 351 13.52 -2.04 16.79
N SER A 352 12.40 -2.51 16.23
CA SER A 352 11.14 -1.76 16.10
C SER A 352 10.37 -1.59 17.43
N LYS A 353 10.84 -2.23 18.50
CA LYS A 353 10.20 -2.26 19.83
C LYS A 353 8.79 -2.87 19.86
N MET A 354 8.42 -3.67 18.86
CA MET A 354 7.20 -4.48 18.94
C MET A 354 7.40 -5.64 19.93
N GLY A 355 8.55 -6.33 19.85
CA GLY A 355 8.91 -7.42 20.76
C GLY A 355 7.97 -8.62 20.72
N TYR A 356 8.39 -9.72 21.36
CA TYR A 356 7.61 -10.96 21.43
C TYR A 356 7.91 -11.69 22.75
N GLN A 357 6.92 -12.40 23.29
CA GLN A 357 7.10 -13.28 24.46
C GLN A 357 7.31 -14.73 24.04
N TYR A 358 6.69 -15.17 22.95
CA TYR A 358 6.68 -16.56 22.52
C TYR A 358 7.33 -16.76 21.15
N VAL A 359 8.24 -17.73 21.08
CA VAL A 359 8.95 -18.16 19.87
C VAL A 359 8.94 -19.68 19.79
N GLU A 360 8.40 -20.23 18.71
CA GLU A 360 8.49 -21.65 18.37
C GLU A 360 9.11 -21.81 16.98
N ASN A 361 10.28 -22.46 16.88
CA ASN A 361 11.05 -22.60 15.64
C ASN A 361 11.16 -24.09 15.25
N LEU A 362 10.21 -24.56 14.44
CA LEU A 362 10.13 -25.93 13.94
C LEU A 362 11.03 -26.11 12.72
N LYS A 363 12.35 -26.09 12.96
CA LYS A 363 13.40 -26.12 11.91
C LYS A 363 13.17 -27.19 10.83
N ASN A 364 12.74 -28.40 11.20
CA ASN A 364 12.51 -29.50 10.25
C ASN A 364 11.25 -29.29 9.39
N ALA A 365 10.20 -28.70 9.97
CA ALA A 365 8.97 -28.35 9.25
C ALA A 365 9.13 -27.09 8.39
N ARG A 366 10.17 -26.27 8.66
CA ARG A 366 10.36 -24.91 8.13
C ARG A 366 9.20 -23.97 8.49
N GLU A 367 8.77 -24.06 9.75
CA GLU A 367 7.74 -23.20 10.34
C GLU A 367 8.30 -22.47 11.57
N LEU A 368 8.02 -21.17 11.68
CA LEU A 368 8.26 -20.33 12.84
C LEU A 368 6.92 -19.71 13.28
N ILE A 369 6.63 -19.76 14.57
CA ILE A 369 5.50 -19.06 15.18
C ILE A 369 6.05 -18.04 16.18
N LEU A 370 5.67 -16.77 16.00
CA LEU A 370 5.94 -15.68 16.93
C LEU A 370 4.62 -15.13 17.46
N ARG A 371 4.56 -14.82 18.76
CA ARG A 371 3.45 -14.07 19.36
C ARG A 371 3.96 -12.99 20.30
N GLU A 372 3.27 -11.86 20.31
CA GLU A 372 3.50 -10.79 21.29
C GLU A 372 3.32 -11.30 22.73
N TYR A 373 2.35 -12.21 22.94
CA TYR A 373 1.99 -12.80 24.22
C TYR A 373 2.08 -14.33 24.19
N GLU A 374 2.46 -14.95 25.31
CA GLU A 374 2.46 -16.41 25.45
C GLU A 374 1.03 -16.99 25.53
N ASP A 375 0.13 -16.31 26.24
CA ASP A 375 -1.27 -16.69 26.42
C ASP A 375 -2.04 -16.84 25.10
N THR A 376 -2.88 -17.88 25.02
CA THR A 376 -3.73 -18.15 23.85
C THR A 376 -5.19 -17.74 24.02
N ASP A 377 -5.61 -17.31 25.21
CA ASP A 377 -7.02 -16.98 25.48
C ASP A 377 -7.39 -15.56 25.03
N ALA A 378 -8.15 -15.48 23.93
CA ALA A 378 -8.66 -14.25 23.36
C ALA A 378 -9.56 -13.41 24.30
N ALA A 379 -10.05 -13.96 25.42
CA ALA A 379 -10.81 -13.22 26.43
C ALA A 379 -9.92 -12.42 27.39
N HIS A 380 -8.71 -12.92 27.69
CA HIS A 380 -7.75 -12.30 28.61
C HIS A 380 -6.67 -11.47 27.89
N LEU A 381 -6.40 -11.78 26.62
CA LEU A 381 -5.43 -11.07 25.79
C LEU A 381 -5.82 -9.59 25.52
N PRO A 382 -4.82 -8.67 25.42
CA PRO A 382 -5.07 -7.26 25.09
C PRO A 382 -5.76 -7.00 23.74
N ASP A 383 -6.42 -5.84 23.64
CA ASP A 383 -7.14 -5.35 22.45
C ASP A 383 -6.25 -4.80 21.32
N GLU A 384 -4.94 -4.70 21.58
CA GLU A 384 -3.91 -4.56 20.55
C GLU A 384 -2.90 -5.70 20.78
N ARG A 385 -2.67 -6.53 19.75
CA ARG A 385 -1.70 -7.63 19.76
C ARG A 385 -1.39 -8.13 18.35
N TYR A 386 -0.32 -8.89 18.16
CA TYR A 386 -0.07 -9.61 16.91
C TYR A 386 0.45 -11.06 17.08
N GLN A 387 0.24 -11.87 16.03
CA GLN A 387 0.88 -13.17 15.81
C GLN A 387 1.44 -13.22 14.39
N VAL A 388 2.67 -13.73 14.22
CA VAL A 388 3.26 -14.05 12.91
C VAL A 388 3.49 -15.56 12.82
N ARG A 389 3.10 -16.16 11.69
CA ARG A 389 3.51 -17.50 11.28
C ARG A 389 4.27 -17.41 9.97
N LEU A 390 5.53 -17.84 9.97
CA LEU A 390 6.38 -17.90 8.80
C LEU A 390 6.59 -19.37 8.42
N LYS A 391 6.08 -19.82 7.27
CA LYS A 391 6.18 -21.21 6.81
C LYS A 391 6.65 -21.28 5.35
N TYR A 392 7.68 -22.09 5.10
CA TYR A 392 8.14 -22.38 3.74
C TYR A 392 7.26 -23.44 3.07
N TYR A 393 7.02 -23.28 1.76
CA TYR A 393 6.18 -24.15 0.95
C TYR A 393 6.89 -24.64 -0.31
N ASP A 394 7.16 -25.94 -0.35
CA ASP A 394 7.52 -26.66 -1.57
C ASP A 394 6.28 -26.93 -2.44
N ASN A 395 6.47 -27.02 -3.76
CA ASN A 395 5.42 -27.31 -4.74
C ASN A 395 4.67 -28.62 -4.42
N ALA A 396 5.38 -29.66 -3.97
CA ALA A 396 4.77 -30.91 -3.54
C ALA A 396 3.84 -30.75 -2.31
N GLN A 397 4.16 -29.83 -1.40
CA GLN A 397 3.30 -29.52 -0.24
C GLN A 397 2.08 -28.70 -0.66
N LEU A 398 2.25 -27.73 -1.57
CA LEU A 398 1.15 -26.92 -2.09
C LEU A 398 0.13 -27.76 -2.86
N ILE A 399 0.55 -28.77 -3.62
CA ILE A 399 -0.36 -29.71 -4.29
C ILE A 399 -1.24 -30.44 -3.26
N ASN A 400 -0.63 -30.96 -2.19
CA ASN A 400 -1.36 -31.67 -1.13
C ASN A 400 -2.31 -30.74 -0.35
N GLU A 401 -1.91 -29.51 -0.03
CA GLU A 401 -2.78 -28.54 0.65
C GLU A 401 -3.93 -28.04 -0.26
N ARG A 402 -3.69 -27.91 -1.57
CA ARG A 402 -4.73 -27.62 -2.59
C ARG A 402 -5.77 -28.75 -2.68
N GLU A 403 -5.35 -30.02 -2.62
CA GLU A 403 -6.27 -31.15 -2.58
C GLU A 403 -7.05 -31.18 -1.25
N ALA A 404 -6.37 -31.03 -0.11
CA ALA A 404 -7.01 -30.99 1.21
C ALA A 404 -8.05 -29.86 1.32
N TYR A 405 -7.76 -28.67 0.79
CA TYR A 405 -8.69 -27.54 0.75
C TYR A 405 -9.94 -27.84 -0.09
N ARG A 406 -9.79 -28.53 -1.24
CA ARG A 406 -10.93 -28.98 -2.07
C ARG A 406 -11.78 -30.01 -1.35
N VAL A 407 -11.18 -30.98 -0.66
CA VAL A 407 -11.90 -31.99 0.12
C VAL A 407 -12.67 -31.34 1.27
N GLN A 408 -12.03 -30.41 2.00
CA GLN A 408 -12.69 -29.65 3.08
C GLN A 408 -13.89 -28.86 2.56
N LEU A 409 -13.76 -28.12 1.45
CA LEU A 409 -14.85 -27.34 0.87
C LEU A 409 -16.02 -28.24 0.43
N ALA A 410 -15.73 -29.40 -0.18
CA ALA A 410 -16.74 -30.39 -0.56
C ALA A 410 -17.46 -31.01 0.65
N SER A 411 -16.74 -31.28 1.75
CA SER A 411 -17.36 -31.75 3.00
C SER A 411 -18.24 -30.67 3.63
N PHE A 412 -17.80 -29.40 3.70
CA PHE A 412 -18.63 -28.29 4.20
C PHE A 412 -19.91 -28.10 3.37
N ALA A 413 -19.82 -28.17 2.03
CA ALA A 413 -21.00 -28.12 1.18
C ALA A 413 -21.99 -29.27 1.49
N THR A 414 -21.46 -30.48 1.73
CA THR A 414 -22.26 -31.67 2.04
C THR A 414 -22.93 -31.58 3.42
N GLU A 415 -22.22 -31.08 4.45
CA GLU A 415 -22.80 -30.89 5.79
C GLU A 415 -23.88 -29.79 5.82
N VAL A 416 -23.69 -28.72 5.03
CA VAL A 416 -24.68 -27.64 4.88
C VAL A 416 -25.91 -28.11 4.11
N ASP A 417 -25.75 -28.99 3.13
CA ASP A 417 -26.87 -29.55 2.37
C ASP A 417 -27.64 -30.60 3.16
N HIS A 418 -26.96 -31.41 4.00
CA HIS A 418 -27.61 -32.26 4.98
C HIS A 418 -28.46 -31.45 5.99
N LEU A 419 -27.96 -30.32 6.49
CA LEU A 419 -28.74 -29.44 7.37
C LEU A 419 -29.95 -28.82 6.64
N TRP A 420 -29.78 -28.42 5.38
CA TRP A 420 -30.84 -27.88 4.53
C TRP A 420 -31.95 -28.91 4.26
N ASP A 421 -31.59 -30.17 4.00
CA ASP A 421 -32.56 -31.23 3.76
C ASP A 421 -33.30 -31.64 5.05
N VAL A 422 -32.63 -31.72 6.20
CA VAL A 422 -33.31 -31.90 7.50
C VAL A 422 -34.29 -30.75 7.78
N LEU A 423 -33.91 -29.51 7.48
CA LEU A 423 -34.79 -28.34 7.61
C LEU A 423 -36.00 -28.44 6.67
N LYS A 424 -35.80 -28.88 5.42
CA LYS A 424 -36.87 -29.14 4.44
C LYS A 424 -37.82 -30.23 4.90
N THR A 425 -37.33 -31.43 5.23
CA THR A 425 -38.17 -32.57 5.63
C THR A 425 -39.04 -32.21 6.82
N ASN A 426 -38.45 -31.61 7.86
CA ASN A 426 -39.19 -31.15 9.03
C ASN A 426 -40.23 -30.07 8.66
N TYR A 427 -39.89 -29.14 7.75
CA TYR A 427 -40.83 -28.15 7.23
C TYR A 427 -42.02 -28.78 6.50
N ASP A 428 -41.76 -29.68 5.54
CA ASP A 428 -42.80 -30.35 4.76
C ASP A 428 -43.68 -31.28 5.61
N ASP A 429 -43.13 -31.92 6.64
CA ASP A 429 -43.92 -32.67 7.62
C ASP A 429 -44.87 -31.76 8.42
N SER A 430 -44.45 -30.54 8.77
CA SER A 430 -45.36 -29.53 9.34
C SER A 430 -46.40 -28.96 8.36
N LYS A 431 -46.22 -29.16 7.03
CA LYS A 431 -47.26 -28.84 6.03
C LYS A 431 -48.36 -29.90 5.96
N ARG A 432 -48.13 -31.17 6.37
CA ARG A 432 -49.11 -32.27 6.19
C ARG A 432 -50.52 -31.95 6.72
N PHE A 433 -50.63 -31.11 7.75
CA PHE A 433 -51.91 -30.69 8.34
C PHE A 433 -52.47 -29.36 7.80
N LYS A 434 -51.71 -28.60 6.98
CA LYS A 434 -52.13 -27.32 6.39
C LYS A 434 -52.42 -27.49 4.90
N ARG A 435 -53.65 -27.20 4.48
CA ARG A 435 -54.14 -27.54 3.13
C ARG A 435 -53.46 -26.79 1.98
N VAL A 436 -52.81 -25.66 2.26
CA VAL A 436 -51.84 -24.91 1.43
C VAL A 436 -50.93 -24.20 2.44
N ALA A 437 -49.62 -24.25 2.25
CA ALA A 437 -48.65 -23.42 2.97
C ALA A 437 -47.89 -22.50 2.01
N ASP A 438 -47.42 -23.04 0.88
CA ASP A 438 -46.47 -22.37 0.00
C ASP A 438 -46.99 -22.07 -1.41
N PHE A 439 -46.22 -21.23 -2.11
CA PHE A 439 -46.34 -21.06 -3.56
C PHE A 439 -46.14 -22.38 -4.33
N GLU A 440 -45.32 -23.32 -3.83
CA GLU A 440 -45.07 -24.61 -4.49
C GLU A 440 -46.29 -25.56 -4.40
N ASP A 441 -46.99 -25.58 -3.25
CA ASP A 441 -48.29 -26.25 -3.10
C ASP A 441 -49.34 -25.65 -4.05
N LEU A 442 -49.33 -24.31 -4.17
CA LEU A 442 -50.27 -23.54 -4.97
C LEU A 442 -49.99 -23.75 -6.47
N ALA A 443 -48.74 -23.69 -6.91
CA ALA A 443 -48.30 -23.99 -8.26
C ALA A 443 -48.71 -25.42 -8.64
N SER A 444 -48.44 -26.41 -7.78
CA SER A 444 -48.85 -27.81 -7.97
C SER A 444 -50.37 -27.98 -8.13
N ARG A 445 -51.18 -27.20 -7.40
CA ARG A 445 -52.65 -27.17 -7.55
C ARG A 445 -53.13 -26.49 -8.82
N TYR A 446 -52.49 -25.39 -9.22
CA TYR A 446 -52.89 -24.62 -10.40
C TYR A 446 -52.29 -25.18 -11.71
N LYS A 447 -51.26 -26.03 -11.64
CA LYS A 447 -50.60 -26.78 -12.74
C LYS A 447 -51.54 -27.17 -13.89
N ARG A 448 -52.56 -27.99 -13.59
CA ARG A 448 -53.54 -28.46 -14.61
C ARG A 448 -54.35 -27.31 -15.24
N LYS A 449 -54.64 -26.25 -14.48
CA LYS A 449 -55.34 -25.05 -14.97
C LYS A 449 -54.42 -24.17 -15.82
N ILE A 450 -53.14 -24.03 -15.44
CA ILE A 450 -52.14 -23.25 -16.18
C ILE A 450 -51.84 -23.89 -17.54
N ALA A 451 -51.60 -25.21 -17.54
CA ALA A 451 -51.37 -25.99 -18.75
C ALA A 451 -52.54 -25.87 -19.75
N THR A 452 -53.78 -26.15 -19.30
CA THR A 452 -54.96 -26.16 -20.19
C THR A 452 -55.46 -24.77 -20.59
N ARG A 453 -55.35 -23.74 -19.73
CA ARG A 453 -55.93 -22.42 -20.00
C ARG A 453 -54.98 -21.48 -20.75
N TYR A 454 -53.67 -21.61 -20.53
CA TYR A 454 -52.66 -20.70 -21.07
C TYR A 454 -51.65 -21.43 -21.96
N LYS A 455 -50.82 -22.33 -21.42
CA LYS A 455 -49.67 -22.89 -22.16
C LYS A 455 -50.09 -23.67 -23.42
N ALA A 456 -51.17 -24.46 -23.35
CA ALA A 456 -51.76 -25.15 -24.50
C ALA A 456 -52.37 -24.22 -25.57
N LYS A 457 -52.44 -22.89 -25.33
CA LYS A 457 -52.83 -21.89 -26.33
C LYS A 457 -51.65 -21.10 -26.88
N THR A 458 -50.60 -20.87 -26.09
CA THR A 458 -49.40 -20.15 -26.52
C THR A 458 -48.42 -21.03 -27.28
N GLY A 459 -48.37 -22.33 -26.96
CA GLY A 459 -47.41 -23.29 -27.54
C GLY A 459 -46.08 -23.40 -26.77
N ASP A 460 -45.86 -22.55 -25.76
CA ASP A 460 -44.68 -22.69 -24.89
C ASP A 460 -44.70 -24.03 -24.12
N PRO A 461 -43.52 -24.61 -23.78
CA PRO A 461 -43.42 -25.77 -22.89
C PRO A 461 -43.97 -25.46 -21.49
N ILE A 462 -44.32 -26.53 -20.77
CA ILE A 462 -44.71 -26.49 -19.37
C ILE A 462 -43.46 -26.17 -18.52
N TYR A 463 -43.62 -25.36 -17.47
CA TYR A 463 -42.53 -24.91 -16.59
C TYR A 463 -41.72 -26.02 -15.89
N GLU A 464 -42.15 -27.28 -16.00
CA GLU A 464 -41.47 -28.48 -15.47
C GLU A 464 -40.68 -29.22 -16.56
N GLU A 465 -41.03 -29.03 -17.83
CA GLU A 465 -40.31 -29.58 -19.00
C GLU A 465 -39.06 -28.72 -19.30
N THR A 466 -39.12 -27.43 -18.99
CA THR A 466 -37.94 -26.58 -18.84
C THR A 466 -37.20 -26.96 -17.56
N ALA A 467 -36.02 -27.56 -17.70
CA ALA A 467 -35.13 -27.83 -16.56
C ALA A 467 -34.88 -26.54 -15.75
N LYS A 468 -35.01 -26.62 -14.43
CA LYS A 468 -34.80 -25.47 -13.53
C LYS A 468 -33.30 -25.19 -13.36
N VAL A 469 -32.70 -24.54 -14.35
CA VAL A 469 -31.25 -24.22 -14.39
C VAL A 469 -30.83 -23.21 -13.31
N TRP A 470 -31.79 -22.41 -12.80
CA TRP A 470 -31.59 -21.45 -11.72
C TRP A 470 -31.90 -22.06 -10.35
N ASP A 471 -30.96 -22.00 -9.42
CA ASP A 471 -31.18 -22.28 -8.00
C ASP A 471 -31.51 -20.96 -7.28
N GLU A 472 -32.52 -20.94 -6.40
CA GLU A 472 -33.00 -19.71 -5.70
C GLU A 472 -31.97 -19.09 -4.73
N ILE A 473 -30.80 -19.71 -4.68
CA ILE A 473 -29.69 -19.50 -3.76
C ILE A 473 -28.49 -18.87 -4.49
N SER A 474 -28.36 -19.10 -5.81
CA SER A 474 -27.17 -18.73 -6.59
C SER A 474 -27.47 -18.69 -8.11
N PHE A 475 -26.94 -17.67 -8.80
CA PHE A 475 -26.92 -17.58 -10.26
C PHE A 475 -26.18 -18.78 -10.91
N ILE A 476 -26.26 -18.93 -12.23
CA ILE A 476 -25.52 -19.99 -12.94
C ILE A 476 -24.02 -19.64 -12.98
N LYS A 477 -23.15 -20.56 -12.55
CA LYS A 477 -21.69 -20.43 -12.67
C LYS A 477 -21.29 -20.43 -14.16
N PRO A 478 -20.48 -19.48 -14.65
CA PRO A 478 -19.94 -19.54 -16.01
C PRO A 478 -19.01 -20.76 -16.18
N GLN A 479 -18.72 -21.14 -17.42
CA GLN A 479 -17.72 -22.17 -17.68
C GLN A 479 -16.32 -21.66 -17.33
N GLU A 480 -15.57 -22.40 -16.50
CA GLU A 480 -14.21 -22.05 -16.11
C GLU A 480 -13.27 -22.09 -17.32
N THR A 481 -12.47 -21.03 -17.48
CA THR A 481 -11.30 -21.03 -18.37
C THR A 481 -10.20 -21.95 -17.83
N ASP A 482 -9.25 -22.35 -18.67
CA ASP A 482 -8.15 -23.24 -18.22
C ASP A 482 -7.21 -22.57 -17.20
N VAL A 483 -7.14 -21.24 -17.19
CA VAL A 483 -6.42 -20.46 -16.16
C VAL A 483 -7.17 -20.51 -14.82
N GLU A 484 -8.49 -20.40 -14.82
CA GLU A 484 -9.30 -20.52 -13.61
C GLU A 484 -9.30 -21.95 -13.04
N LYS A 485 -9.20 -22.98 -13.88
CA LYS A 485 -9.04 -24.38 -13.45
C LYS A 485 -7.71 -24.63 -12.73
N MET A 486 -6.64 -23.93 -13.14
CA MET A 486 -5.35 -23.96 -12.43
C MET A 486 -5.42 -23.18 -11.11
N ASN A 487 -6.07 -22.00 -11.11
CA ASN A 487 -6.11 -21.06 -10.00
C ASN A 487 -7.54 -20.89 -9.44
N GLN A 488 -8.15 -21.99 -8.96
CA GLN A 488 -9.55 -21.97 -8.51
C GLN A 488 -9.74 -21.10 -7.25
N THR A 489 -10.59 -20.08 -7.36
CA THR A 489 -10.85 -19.08 -6.29
C THR A 489 -11.98 -19.49 -5.33
N PHE A 490 -12.85 -20.43 -5.76
CA PHE A 490 -14.02 -20.96 -5.04
C PHE A 490 -15.05 -19.91 -4.55
N LEU A 491 -14.98 -18.66 -5.00
CA LEU A 491 -15.85 -17.57 -4.54
C LEU A 491 -17.35 -17.91 -4.70
N TYR A 492 -17.74 -18.40 -5.87
CA TYR A 492 -19.12 -18.81 -6.16
C TYR A 492 -19.66 -19.89 -5.21
N GLU A 493 -18.83 -20.88 -4.85
CA GLU A 493 -19.22 -21.97 -3.95
C GLU A 493 -19.29 -21.49 -2.50
N LYS A 494 -18.35 -20.64 -2.06
CA LYS A 494 -18.42 -19.93 -0.77
C LYS A 494 -19.68 -19.09 -0.64
N ASP A 495 -20.00 -18.26 -1.64
CA ASP A 495 -21.19 -17.41 -1.62
C ASP A 495 -22.48 -18.23 -1.67
N LYS A 496 -22.49 -19.37 -2.37
CA LYS A 496 -23.62 -20.31 -2.33
C LYS A 496 -23.82 -20.91 -0.93
N ILE A 497 -22.76 -21.37 -0.27
CA ILE A 497 -22.81 -21.90 1.11
C ILE A 497 -23.29 -20.82 2.10
N LYS A 498 -22.71 -19.63 2.02
CA LYS A 498 -23.07 -18.47 2.84
C LYS A 498 -24.54 -18.07 2.66
N SER A 499 -25.03 -18.07 1.42
CA SER A 499 -26.43 -17.81 1.09
C SER A 499 -27.36 -18.90 1.64
N LYS A 500 -26.98 -20.18 1.57
CA LYS A 500 -27.72 -21.28 2.21
C LYS A 500 -27.88 -21.05 3.72
N LEU A 501 -26.79 -20.75 4.43
CA LEU A 501 -26.80 -20.49 5.88
C LEU A 501 -27.74 -19.32 6.26
N ILE A 502 -27.69 -18.21 5.52
CA ILE A 502 -28.57 -17.05 5.73
C ILE A 502 -30.04 -17.40 5.46
N ILE A 503 -30.34 -18.10 4.36
CA ILE A 503 -31.71 -18.52 4.03
C ILE A 503 -32.24 -19.52 5.06
N MET A 504 -31.42 -20.44 5.58
CA MET A 504 -31.80 -21.34 6.66
C MET A 504 -32.16 -20.59 7.94
N ARG A 505 -31.33 -19.64 8.40
CA ARG A 505 -31.65 -18.83 9.59
C ARG A 505 -32.96 -18.05 9.40
N ASN A 506 -33.19 -17.49 8.21
CA ASN A 506 -34.44 -16.80 7.90
C ASN A 506 -35.66 -17.75 7.91
N LYS A 507 -35.55 -18.94 7.31
CA LYS A 507 -36.61 -19.97 7.35
C LYS A 507 -36.90 -20.47 8.77
N MET A 508 -35.88 -20.68 9.60
CA MET A 508 -36.05 -21.04 11.01
C MET A 508 -36.83 -19.96 11.77
N LYS A 509 -36.45 -18.68 11.58
CA LYS A 509 -37.11 -17.54 12.22
C LYS A 509 -38.57 -17.39 11.81
N THR A 510 -38.89 -17.45 10.51
CA THR A 510 -40.29 -17.30 10.04
C THR A 510 -41.17 -18.52 10.39
N ARG A 511 -40.57 -19.70 10.54
CA ARG A 511 -41.29 -20.94 10.85
C ARG A 511 -41.65 -21.09 12.33
N PHE A 512 -40.73 -20.76 13.24
CA PHE A 512 -40.92 -20.96 14.67
C PHE A 512 -41.27 -19.67 15.44
N ASP A 513 -40.97 -18.50 14.89
CA ASP A 513 -41.32 -17.19 15.45
C ASP A 513 -40.90 -17.05 16.94
N TYR A 514 -41.85 -16.92 17.88
CA TYR A 514 -41.59 -16.87 19.33
C TYR A 514 -41.50 -18.25 20.02
N GLN A 515 -41.74 -19.36 19.32
CA GLN A 515 -41.73 -20.70 19.91
C GLN A 515 -40.31 -21.30 19.90
N TYR A 516 -39.91 -21.95 20.99
CA TYR A 516 -38.60 -22.59 21.15
C TYR A 516 -38.73 -24.10 21.46
N PRO A 517 -39.21 -24.92 20.52
CA PRO A 517 -39.18 -26.38 20.66
C PRO A 517 -37.74 -26.92 20.63
N ILE A 518 -37.54 -28.12 21.18
CA ILE A 518 -36.21 -28.75 21.29
C ILE A 518 -35.53 -28.88 19.91
N GLU A 519 -36.29 -29.26 18.89
CA GLU A 519 -35.83 -29.33 17.49
C GLU A 519 -35.25 -28.01 16.98
N ARG A 520 -35.89 -26.87 17.31
CA ARG A 520 -35.40 -25.55 16.92
C ARG A 520 -34.04 -25.29 17.53
N ARG A 521 -33.86 -25.58 18.83
CA ARG A 521 -32.59 -25.36 19.54
C ARG A 521 -31.46 -26.15 18.89
N VAL A 522 -31.65 -27.45 18.64
CA VAL A 522 -30.63 -28.31 18.02
C VAL A 522 -30.28 -27.83 16.60
N MET A 523 -31.25 -27.38 15.82
CA MET A 523 -31.03 -26.85 14.48
C MET A 523 -30.34 -25.47 14.49
N GLU A 524 -30.69 -24.57 15.41
CA GLU A 524 -30.02 -23.27 15.59
C GLU A 524 -28.58 -23.45 16.10
N GLU A 525 -28.34 -24.40 17.01
CA GLU A 525 -27.02 -24.79 17.52
C GLU A 525 -26.11 -25.35 16.42
N ARG A 526 -26.60 -26.31 15.62
CA ARG A 526 -25.85 -26.86 14.48
C ARG A 526 -25.62 -25.82 13.38
N LEU A 527 -26.57 -24.92 13.12
CA LEU A 527 -26.40 -23.82 12.17
C LEU A 527 -25.33 -22.83 12.65
N ALA A 528 -25.35 -22.45 13.93
CA ALA A 528 -24.34 -21.56 14.52
C ALA A 528 -22.93 -22.19 14.50
N TYR A 529 -22.83 -23.50 14.77
CA TYR A 529 -21.57 -24.24 14.62
C TYR A 529 -21.04 -24.21 13.18
N LEU A 530 -21.87 -24.58 12.19
CA LEU A 530 -21.46 -24.56 10.78
C LEU A 530 -21.11 -23.15 10.29
N GLU A 531 -21.82 -22.13 10.75
CA GLU A 531 -21.49 -20.73 10.46
C GLU A 531 -20.17 -20.30 11.10
N ALA A 532 -19.87 -20.73 12.33
CA ALA A 532 -18.60 -20.44 12.99
C ALA A 532 -17.40 -21.12 12.28
N GLU A 533 -17.50 -22.42 11.98
CA GLU A 533 -16.44 -23.13 11.26
C GLU A 533 -16.27 -22.64 9.82
N PHE A 534 -17.37 -22.32 9.11
CA PHE A 534 -17.29 -21.72 7.77
C PHE A 534 -16.62 -20.33 7.81
N ASN A 535 -16.86 -19.52 8.85
CA ASN A 535 -16.18 -18.22 9.00
C ASN A 535 -14.68 -18.38 9.29
N LYS A 536 -14.25 -19.44 10.00
CA LYS A 536 -12.82 -19.79 10.16
C LYS A 536 -12.20 -20.28 8.84
N PHE A 537 -12.89 -21.17 8.13
CA PHE A 537 -12.45 -21.66 6.81
C PHE A 537 -12.35 -20.52 5.79
N ASP A 538 -13.26 -19.55 5.83
CA ASP A 538 -13.14 -18.33 5.03
C ASP A 538 -11.99 -17.40 5.48
N TYR A 539 -11.63 -17.42 6.76
CA TYR A 539 -10.45 -16.70 7.27
C TYR A 539 -9.13 -17.35 6.82
N MET A 540 -9.09 -18.66 6.58
CA MET A 540 -7.94 -19.35 6.00
C MET A 540 -7.57 -18.84 4.58
N ILE A 541 -6.30 -18.94 4.22
CA ILE A 541 -5.78 -18.59 2.88
C ILE A 541 -6.20 -19.69 1.89
N ASN A 542 -6.43 -19.32 0.62
CA ASN A 542 -6.65 -20.30 -0.44
C ASN A 542 -5.30 -20.81 -0.99
N PRO A 543 -4.94 -22.11 -0.87
CA PRO A 543 -3.67 -22.64 -1.35
C PRO A 543 -3.47 -22.55 -2.87
N PHE A 544 -4.54 -22.32 -3.64
CA PHE A 544 -4.48 -22.05 -5.08
C PHE A 544 -3.94 -20.65 -5.42
N HIS A 545 -3.92 -19.72 -4.47
CA HIS A 545 -3.33 -18.38 -4.65
C HIS A 545 -1.86 -18.32 -4.20
N ILE A 546 -1.32 -19.40 -3.61
CA ILE A 546 0.06 -19.49 -3.09
C ILE A 546 0.95 -20.15 -4.14
N GLN A 547 2.15 -19.60 -4.35
CA GLN A 547 3.21 -20.18 -5.19
C GLN A 547 4.37 -20.68 -4.30
N PRO A 548 5.22 -21.62 -4.77
CA PRO A 548 6.38 -22.10 -4.00
C PRO A 548 7.26 -20.95 -3.51
N GLY A 549 7.58 -20.94 -2.22
CA GLY A 549 8.05 -19.74 -1.57
C GLY A 549 7.99 -19.75 -0.05
N LEU A 550 8.28 -18.59 0.53
CA LEU A 550 8.17 -18.30 1.95
C LEU A 550 6.88 -17.53 2.23
N LEU A 551 5.90 -18.20 2.84
CA LEU A 551 4.66 -17.58 3.27
C LEU A 551 4.81 -16.99 4.68
N MET A 552 4.48 -15.72 4.83
CA MET A 552 4.33 -15.03 6.10
C MET A 552 2.85 -14.68 6.29
N ASP A 553 2.21 -15.34 7.25
CA ASP A 553 0.81 -15.16 7.61
C ASP A 553 0.70 -14.46 8.96
N ILE A 554 -0.02 -13.35 9.02
CA ILE A 554 -0.02 -12.43 10.16
C ILE A 554 -1.45 -12.15 10.57
N ASP A 555 -1.75 -12.41 11.84
CA ASP A 555 -3.03 -12.09 12.48
C ASP A 555 -2.79 -10.94 13.47
N ILE A 556 -3.30 -9.75 13.15
CA ILE A 556 -3.17 -8.53 13.98
C ILE A 556 -4.54 -8.18 14.56
N THR A 557 -4.65 -8.12 15.89
CA THR A 557 -5.80 -7.52 16.56
C THR A 557 -5.44 -6.08 16.92
N SER A 558 -6.30 -5.12 16.59
CA SER A 558 -6.01 -3.69 16.79
C SER A 558 -7.25 -2.85 17.08
N ILE A 559 -7.10 -1.83 17.93
CA ILE A 559 -8.17 -0.87 18.25
C ILE A 559 -8.40 0.06 17.06
N LYS A 560 -9.64 0.09 16.54
CA LYS A 560 -10.07 0.84 15.34
C LYS A 560 -9.64 2.32 15.32
N ARG A 561 -9.49 2.95 16.49
CA ARG A 561 -9.09 4.36 16.67
C ARG A 561 -7.58 4.59 16.84
N LYS A 562 -6.82 3.60 17.31
CA LYS A 562 -5.43 3.78 17.76
C LYS A 562 -4.41 3.19 16.78
N LYS A 563 -4.71 2.02 16.20
CA LYS A 563 -3.92 1.35 15.13
C LYS A 563 -2.42 1.11 15.45
N ALA A 564 -1.98 1.18 16.70
CA ALA A 564 -0.55 1.22 17.00
C ALA A 564 0.19 -0.07 16.59
N THR A 565 -0.41 -1.24 16.81
CA THR A 565 0.14 -2.53 16.34
C THR A 565 0.09 -2.70 14.83
N LEU A 566 -0.89 -2.07 14.16
CA LEU A 566 -1.06 -2.11 12.71
C LEU A 566 0.02 -1.26 12.02
N ASP A 567 0.18 -0.01 12.46
CA ASP A 567 1.16 0.93 11.90
C ASP A 567 2.61 0.51 12.26
N GLY A 568 2.82 -0.06 13.46
CA GLY A 568 4.10 -0.65 13.86
C GLY A 568 4.50 -1.84 12.96
N MET A 569 3.56 -2.77 12.72
CA MET A 569 3.80 -3.95 11.88
C MET A 569 4.06 -3.56 10.42
N ALA A 570 3.43 -2.51 9.89
CA ALA A 570 3.74 -2.00 8.55
C ALA A 570 5.24 -1.66 8.39
N ASN A 571 5.86 -1.03 9.39
CA ASN A 571 7.30 -0.73 9.35
C ASN A 571 8.15 -2.01 9.36
N VAL A 572 7.85 -2.94 10.28
CA VAL A 572 8.51 -4.26 10.37
C VAL A 572 8.48 -4.99 9.03
N LEU A 573 7.33 -4.99 8.34
CA LEU A 573 7.15 -5.73 7.09
C LEU A 573 7.92 -5.13 5.92
N ASN A 574 7.98 -3.80 5.80
CA ASN A 574 8.78 -3.18 4.75
C ASN A 574 10.29 -3.44 4.96
N GLU A 575 10.77 -3.38 6.21
CA GLU A 575 12.17 -3.70 6.54
C GLU A 575 12.49 -5.18 6.30
N PHE A 576 11.61 -6.09 6.73
CA PHE A 576 11.76 -7.54 6.54
C PHE A 576 11.76 -7.93 5.05
N LEU A 577 10.87 -7.34 4.25
CA LEU A 577 10.82 -7.59 2.81
C LEU A 577 12.09 -7.08 2.11
N HIS A 578 12.58 -5.88 2.43
CA HIS A 578 13.86 -5.39 1.90
C HIS A 578 15.08 -6.20 2.40
N GLY A 579 14.99 -6.84 3.57
CA GLY A 579 16.07 -7.66 4.14
C GLY A 579 16.16 -9.10 3.60
N ILE A 580 15.11 -9.60 2.91
CA ILE A 580 15.02 -11.00 2.47
C ILE A 580 14.72 -11.15 0.98
N SER A 581 13.95 -10.23 0.38
CA SER A 581 13.72 -10.21 -1.07
C SER A 581 14.79 -9.37 -1.77
N LYS A 582 15.27 -9.84 -2.93
CA LYS A 582 16.10 -9.06 -3.86
C LYS A 582 15.32 -7.91 -4.53
N GLY A 583 14.00 -7.86 -4.33
CA GLY A 583 13.06 -7.00 -5.05
C GLY A 583 12.76 -7.53 -6.45
N PHE A 584 11.58 -7.20 -6.99
CA PHE A 584 11.25 -7.51 -8.37
C PHE A 584 11.94 -6.53 -9.33
N GLN A 585 13.18 -6.84 -9.70
CA GLN A 585 13.92 -6.07 -10.69
C GLN A 585 13.43 -6.40 -12.10
N ASP A 586 12.36 -5.74 -12.53
CA ASP A 586 11.98 -5.75 -13.95
C ASP A 586 13.10 -5.10 -14.79
N ALA A 587 13.76 -5.91 -15.61
CA ALA A 587 14.82 -5.47 -16.51
C ALA A 587 14.33 -4.40 -17.51
N ALA A 588 13.05 -4.39 -17.87
CA ALA A 588 12.44 -3.36 -18.71
C ALA A 588 12.35 -1.99 -18.00
N PHE A 589 12.21 -1.97 -16.66
CA PHE A 589 12.27 -0.74 -15.86
C PHE A 589 13.69 -0.34 -15.46
N ALA A 590 14.58 -1.30 -15.16
CA ALA A 590 15.97 -1.02 -14.78
C ALA A 590 16.73 -0.30 -15.92
N SER A 591 16.55 -0.75 -17.16
CA SER A 591 17.07 -0.10 -18.37
C SER A 591 16.47 1.31 -18.58
N PHE A 592 15.20 1.51 -18.23
CA PHE A 592 14.53 2.82 -18.26
C PHE A 592 15.03 3.79 -17.15
N SER A 593 15.44 3.25 -16.00
CA SER A 593 16.02 4.02 -14.89
C SER A 593 17.41 4.55 -15.24
N ARG A 594 18.28 3.69 -15.82
CA ARG A 594 19.61 4.10 -16.33
C ARG A 594 19.54 5.16 -17.45
N ARG A 595 18.45 5.23 -18.21
CA ARG A 595 18.19 6.32 -19.17
C ARG A 595 17.73 7.64 -18.52
N ARG A 596 17.42 7.65 -17.22
CA ARG A 596 16.95 8.82 -16.48
C ARG A 596 18.03 9.44 -15.56
N SER A 597 19.15 8.76 -15.34
CA SER A 597 20.28 9.27 -14.53
C SER A 597 21.18 10.27 -15.25
N THR A 598 21.06 10.44 -16.58
CA THR A 598 21.65 11.61 -17.26
C THR A 598 20.73 12.82 -17.07
N VAL A 599 20.96 13.57 -15.99
CA VAL A 599 20.21 14.81 -15.69
C VAL A 599 20.42 15.82 -16.82
N ARG A 600 19.37 16.06 -17.63
CA ARG A 600 19.36 17.18 -18.58
C ARG A 600 19.15 18.48 -17.81
N VAL A 601 20.08 19.41 -17.97
CA VAL A 601 20.10 20.71 -17.28
C VAL A 601 19.02 21.67 -17.81
N ASP A 602 18.46 21.39 -19.00
CA ASP A 602 17.55 22.29 -19.72
C ASP A 602 16.17 22.48 -19.09
N LEU A 603 15.83 21.78 -18.00
CA LEU A 603 14.50 21.87 -17.36
C LEU A 603 14.30 23.11 -16.47
N THR A 604 15.20 24.10 -16.53
CA THR A 604 15.04 25.42 -15.91
C THR A 604 14.80 26.52 -16.95
N GLN A 605 13.77 26.36 -17.79
CA GLN A 605 13.23 27.48 -18.59
C GLN A 605 11.98 28.06 -17.92
N SER A 606 12.14 29.26 -17.35
CA SER A 606 11.03 30.10 -16.90
C SER A 606 10.15 30.53 -18.08
N PHE A 607 8.84 30.69 -17.86
CA PHE A 607 7.88 31.15 -18.87
C PHE A 607 8.35 32.41 -19.62
N ALA A 608 8.79 32.21 -20.86
CA ALA A 608 9.07 33.25 -21.84
C ALA A 608 8.33 32.91 -23.15
N GLN A 609 7.94 33.93 -23.90
CA GLN A 609 7.02 33.80 -25.02
C GLN A 609 7.73 33.24 -26.27
N ALA A 610 7.25 32.10 -26.78
CA ALA A 610 7.89 31.41 -27.89
C ALA A 610 7.62 32.08 -29.26
N PRO A 611 8.64 32.26 -30.11
CA PRO A 611 8.45 32.36 -31.56
C PRO A 611 8.21 30.98 -32.17
N SER A 612 7.51 30.93 -33.29
CA SER A 612 7.23 29.69 -34.04
C SER A 612 8.27 29.42 -35.12
N ASP A 613 8.85 28.22 -35.11
CA ASP A 613 9.42 27.59 -36.31
C ASP A 613 9.15 26.08 -36.25
N GLY A 614 8.97 25.45 -37.42
CA GLY A 614 8.42 24.10 -37.54
C GLY A 614 9.42 23.03 -37.96
N HIS A 615 9.27 21.83 -37.40
CA HIS A 615 9.88 20.60 -37.93
C HIS A 615 8.87 19.44 -37.90
N GLU A 616 9.06 18.49 -38.81
CA GLU A 616 8.09 17.43 -39.11
C GLU A 616 8.18 16.26 -38.13
N GLU A 617 7.06 15.87 -37.52
CA GLU A 617 6.99 14.62 -36.74
C GLU A 617 6.85 13.40 -37.67
N LYS A 618 7.77 12.44 -37.54
CA LYS A 618 7.59 11.10 -38.10
C LYS A 618 6.79 10.25 -37.12
N SER A 619 5.64 9.74 -37.55
CA SER A 619 4.77 8.90 -36.74
C SER A 619 5.45 7.59 -36.31
N SER A 620 5.09 7.11 -35.11
CA SER A 620 5.49 5.78 -34.63
C SER A 620 4.31 4.80 -34.71
N ALA A 621 4.60 3.54 -35.00
CA ALA A 621 3.60 2.50 -35.29
C ALA A 621 2.70 2.10 -34.10
N GLY A 622 2.87 2.71 -32.91
CA GLY A 622 1.99 2.47 -31.76
C GLY A 622 0.61 3.13 -31.89
N ASN A 623 0.48 4.18 -32.70
CA ASN A 623 -0.77 4.95 -32.79
C ASN A 623 -1.84 4.27 -33.67
N ASP A 624 -1.44 3.58 -34.74
CA ASP A 624 -2.39 2.96 -35.68
C ASP A 624 -3.15 1.79 -35.03
N LEU A 625 -2.47 0.97 -34.22
CA LEU A 625 -3.09 -0.14 -33.47
C LEU A 625 -4.16 0.34 -32.49
N LEU A 626 -3.97 1.55 -31.94
CA LEU A 626 -4.91 2.22 -31.03
C LEU A 626 -6.08 2.87 -31.78
N ALA A 627 -5.92 3.21 -33.05
CA ALA A 627 -7.00 3.69 -33.91
C ALA A 627 -7.91 2.55 -34.42
N GLU A 628 -7.35 1.35 -34.63
CA GLU A 628 -8.09 0.17 -35.07
C GLU A 628 -9.00 -0.38 -33.95
N LEU A 629 -8.44 -0.57 -32.74
CA LEU A 629 -9.18 -1.06 -31.55
C LEU A 629 -10.36 -0.17 -31.11
N ASN A 630 -10.40 1.10 -31.52
CA ASN A 630 -11.49 2.02 -31.17
C ASN A 630 -12.69 1.99 -32.15
N GLN A 631 -12.60 1.28 -33.27
CA GLN A 631 -13.69 1.25 -34.27
C GLN A 631 -14.76 0.18 -33.98
N ASP A 632 -14.40 -0.96 -33.39
CA ASP A 632 -15.34 -2.06 -33.07
C ASP A 632 -16.20 -1.81 -31.82
N ALA A 633 -16.00 -0.70 -31.09
CA ALA A 633 -16.57 -0.45 -29.77
C ALA A 633 -17.92 0.30 -29.75
N LEU A 634 -18.63 0.43 -30.88
CA LEU A 634 -19.84 1.26 -31.01
C LEU A 634 -21.07 0.49 -31.54
N PRO A 635 -22.20 0.44 -30.78
CA PRO A 635 -23.42 -0.23 -31.22
C PRO A 635 -24.23 0.59 -32.25
N PRO A 636 -24.96 -0.06 -33.19
CA PRO A 636 -25.66 0.64 -34.26
C PRO A 636 -26.93 1.37 -33.76
N ALA A 637 -26.88 2.70 -33.76
CA ALA A 637 -28.02 3.55 -33.42
C ALA A 637 -29.11 3.54 -34.52
N SER A 638 -30.38 3.46 -34.12
CA SER A 638 -31.52 3.42 -35.04
C SER A 638 -31.78 4.75 -35.74
N THR A 639 -31.81 4.76 -37.08
CA THR A 639 -32.29 5.90 -37.89
C THR A 639 -33.50 5.50 -38.75
N ALA A 640 -34.54 6.33 -38.75
CA ALA A 640 -35.83 6.00 -39.35
C ALA A 640 -35.81 6.15 -40.89
N LYS A 641 -36.13 5.07 -41.61
CA LYS A 641 -36.27 5.10 -43.08
C LYS A 641 -37.61 5.72 -43.49
N LYS A 642 -37.57 6.77 -44.32
CA LYS A 642 -38.75 7.33 -45.00
C LYS A 642 -39.34 6.30 -45.98
N ALA A 643 -40.67 6.31 -46.13
CA ALA A 643 -41.38 5.35 -46.97
C ALA A 643 -41.39 5.74 -48.46
N PRO A 644 -41.16 4.78 -49.40
CA PRO A 644 -41.56 4.91 -50.79
C PRO A 644 -43.03 4.46 -51.01
N ALA A 645 -43.64 4.88 -52.13
CA ALA A 645 -45.09 4.77 -52.35
C ALA A 645 -45.58 3.43 -52.95
N LYS A 646 -46.90 3.20 -52.87
CA LYS A 646 -47.63 2.02 -53.37
C LYS A 646 -47.41 1.74 -54.87
N LYS A 647 -47.24 0.46 -55.23
CA LYS A 647 -47.77 -0.16 -56.46
C LYS A 647 -48.43 -1.50 -56.13
N THR A 648 -49.28 -2.02 -57.01
CA THR A 648 -50.37 -2.96 -56.65
C THR A 648 -50.31 -4.33 -57.34
N ALA A 649 -50.52 -5.38 -56.53
CA ALA A 649 -51.20 -6.67 -56.81
C ALA A 649 -50.84 -7.53 -58.03
N LYS A 650 -50.59 -8.84 -57.80
CA LYS A 650 -51.53 -9.95 -58.14
C LYS A 650 -51.04 -11.38 -57.76
N LYS A 651 -51.98 -12.18 -57.21
CA LYS A 651 -52.24 -13.65 -57.32
C LYS A 651 -51.13 -14.73 -57.28
N GLY A 652 -51.43 -15.84 -56.57
CA GLY A 652 -50.73 -17.15 -56.56
C GLY A 652 -50.56 -17.68 -55.12
N VAL A 653 -51.10 -18.80 -54.60
CA VAL A 653 -51.87 -19.96 -55.11
C VAL A 653 -51.05 -20.87 -56.03
N VAL A 654 -50.70 -22.14 -55.75
CA VAL A 654 -50.83 -23.10 -54.58
C VAL A 654 -49.71 -24.20 -54.76
N ASP A 655 -49.48 -25.28 -53.97
CA ASP A 655 -50.13 -25.94 -52.81
C ASP A 655 -49.09 -26.72 -51.92
N SER A 656 -49.61 -27.56 -51.01
CA SER A 656 -49.03 -28.68 -50.24
C SER A 656 -49.07 -30.02 -51.06
N PRO A 657 -48.80 -31.26 -50.55
CA PRO A 657 -48.48 -31.71 -49.18
C PRO A 657 -47.40 -32.84 -49.02
N LYS A 658 -47.19 -33.26 -47.76
CA LYS A 658 -46.87 -34.64 -47.28
C LYS A 658 -45.93 -35.56 -48.10
N SER A 659 -44.76 -35.85 -47.53
CA SER A 659 -44.19 -37.21 -47.55
C SER A 659 -43.70 -37.64 -46.15
N ARG A 660 -43.16 -38.86 -45.99
CA ARG A 660 -43.62 -39.75 -44.91
C ARG A 660 -42.65 -40.89 -44.51
N ARG A 661 -42.30 -40.93 -43.20
CA ARG A 661 -41.83 -42.08 -42.39
C ARG A 661 -40.41 -42.68 -42.62
N THR A 662 -39.81 -43.02 -41.48
CA THR A 662 -38.95 -44.21 -41.18
C THR A 662 -37.68 -44.47 -41.99
N ARG A 663 -36.56 -44.58 -41.28
CA ARG A 663 -36.28 -45.85 -40.59
C ARG A 663 -35.97 -45.60 -39.11
#